data_AF-A0A2G2K217-F1
#
_entry.id   AF-A0A2G2K217-F1
#
_cell.length_a   1.000
_cell.length_b   1.000
_cell.length_c   1.000
_cell.angle_alpha   90.00
_cell.angle_beta   90.00
_cell.angle_gamma   90.00
#
_symmetry.space_group_name_H-M   'P 1'
#
loop_
_entity.id
_entity.type
_entity.pdbx_description
1 polymer ?
#
loop_
_entity_poly.entity_id
_entity_poly.type
_entity_poly.pdbx_seq_one_letter_code
_entity_poly.pdbx_strand_id
1 'polypeptide(L)'
;MKLKLCCFITFILLSCFARAQENKEPHVCYPPTIDRSMRKNVGESENVTQLIMATGTEAYTQSIHNVIAKWQTGSYSNYRIGTAPGLEDIRWGQGLNSSAKYTGGHSYEELRISSLALGTTFNIGDAFYITMDNGLATEWISPSLQFQWEDLGISSNDINIIVETNYGMGGFGPYTSVEETKMMAFYDLVNPIIKDVFGPPSRNHDINIVNDAYASGVNIYYNGPNQISSTFDLNADGDLDQPRLMIHELIHAYRDNVGVSSDSEWHYEPVLNGFEEGMSEAIAIIVMDNFIELYPSFFSGDEFKIHWNHSRGMPFSWDYDFQNNEQIRNRDYFSSDIATGSHWLRYGTGATAFRKMYIEDPEIFKKFNAEYYSRLNADHTLTPDRNLIVNIFETITEEIERTPVGDWINAQKILDCETDIEKKVFMLTFTSLSWASFTQDNRMFFLETHQNGLEWKWTSSDQTGVNEIDVSAASAEKWGWTHQLNNTSGQFTTIQDWDNVQYGASKSIVNDYHGLYDGTNLSGPYQGANPYYSLDGLSYDSSGPFTRDLMQNQTYSVGSEMGKRALAMGSQQMYTSTANDANFWPPGIIPDRKITDLNQSGLYRWELDFFDTAGAGVQSSYFRLLGDDFIDIQGVFGGVYSDTKDLIEGKLIIEHESYGEEADVIINNNSFKTLRTWASIPEIDVNRQGGRPDRQYSEPGKTHAIYISDDCTEHKIDFRTIGYGDGLDGVQMLLYKVDDFEDIIFTETANLSLCPDEEANFSVANNFPDILNDDSRITYQWSDPSGNVVSSDKSFDILSILNSDAGTYTLEIDFFGCQISKTVVLNIENCSSDSDSDSDSEPDSDNIGDVLPADTLTPNGDNENDLWNIENLEYQSGNTIKVFNRWGVKVFDVTNYESGTWNGESTEGGSGLLPAGSYYYAIEYVTQDGIVKTITGWMYINY
;
A
#
# COMPACT_ATOMS: atom_id res chain seq x y z
N MET A 1 -46.13 36.50 -14.17
CA MET A 1 -47.30 37.39 -13.95
C MET A 1 -48.29 36.68 -13.04
N LYS A 2 -48.61 37.27 -11.87
CA LYS A 2 -49.59 36.86 -10.82
C LYS A 2 -49.32 35.53 -10.08
N LEU A 3 -49.57 35.37 -8.77
CA LEU A 3 -49.69 36.26 -7.60
C LEU A 3 -49.73 35.30 -6.38
N LYS A 4 -49.12 35.72 -5.27
CA LYS A 4 -49.05 35.06 -3.95
C LYS A 4 -50.42 34.73 -3.33
N LEU A 5 -50.46 33.69 -2.48
CA LEU A 5 -51.18 33.78 -1.20
C LEU A 5 -50.42 33.02 -0.09
N CYS A 6 -50.09 33.75 0.97
CA CYS A 6 -49.39 33.31 2.17
C CYS A 6 -50.30 32.55 3.15
N CYS A 7 -49.72 31.64 3.93
CA CYS A 7 -49.91 31.60 5.38
C CYS A 7 -48.65 31.06 6.08
N PHE A 8 -48.17 31.83 7.05
CA PHE A 8 -47.05 31.59 7.97
C PHE A 8 -47.36 30.45 8.94
N ILE A 9 -46.37 29.62 9.28
CA ILE A 9 -46.05 29.12 10.64
C ILE A 9 -44.58 28.63 10.62
N THR A 10 -43.75 29.33 11.40
CA THR A 10 -42.51 28.92 12.10
C THR A 10 -41.50 28.01 11.38
N PHE A 11 -40.43 28.61 10.84
CA PHE A 11 -39.21 27.91 10.42
C PHE A 11 -38.26 27.72 11.63
N ILE A 12 -38.01 26.47 12.00
CA ILE A 12 -36.74 26.05 12.63
C ILE A 12 -35.80 25.77 11.46
N LEU A 13 -34.70 26.52 11.37
CA LEU A 13 -33.60 26.23 10.46
C LEU A 13 -32.92 24.94 10.94
N LEU A 14 -33.19 23.82 10.27
CA LEU A 14 -32.24 22.71 10.17
C LEU A 14 -31.51 22.90 8.84
N SER A 15 -30.31 23.47 8.92
CA SER A 15 -29.32 23.41 7.86
C SER A 15 -28.79 21.98 7.75
N CYS A 16 -29.22 21.23 6.74
CA CYS A 16 -28.48 20.06 6.27
C CYS A 16 -27.23 20.57 5.56
N PHE A 17 -26.13 20.68 6.30
CA PHE A 17 -24.80 20.67 5.72
C PHE A 17 -24.49 19.23 5.29
N ALA A 18 -24.10 19.08 4.02
CA ALA A 18 -23.33 17.96 3.55
C ALA A 18 -22.09 17.86 4.45
N ARG A 19 -21.92 16.71 5.11
CA ARG A 19 -20.77 16.46 5.97
C ARG A 19 -19.69 15.90 5.05
N ALA A 20 -18.77 16.77 4.66
CA ALA A 20 -17.43 16.35 4.27
C ALA A 20 -16.84 15.53 5.43
N GLN A 21 -16.22 14.41 5.08
CA GLN A 21 -15.61 13.46 5.99
C GLN A 21 -14.38 14.12 6.62
N GLU A 22 -14.55 14.70 7.80
CA GLU A 22 -13.45 15.24 8.60
C GLU A 22 -12.57 14.10 9.15
N ASN A 23 -11.28 14.26 8.91
CA ASN A 23 -10.18 13.49 9.48
C ASN A 23 -10.15 13.52 11.02
N LYS A 24 -9.62 12.41 11.57
CA LYS A 24 -9.00 12.21 12.91
C LYS A 24 -9.91 11.96 14.12
N GLU A 25 -9.87 10.71 14.58
CA GLU A 25 -9.45 10.35 15.94
C GLU A 25 -8.48 9.15 15.80
N PRO A 26 -7.32 9.11 16.48
CA PRO A 26 -6.45 7.93 16.50
C PRO A 26 -7.17 6.83 17.29
N HIS A 27 -7.79 5.90 16.56
CA HIS A 27 -8.41 4.73 17.17
C HIS A 27 -7.29 3.80 17.65
N VAL A 28 -7.08 3.81 18.96
CA VAL A 28 -6.22 2.86 19.67
C VAL A 28 -6.58 1.44 19.24
N CYS A 29 -5.63 0.74 18.62
CA CYS A 29 -5.73 -0.69 18.34
C CYS A 29 -6.00 -1.43 19.65
N TYR A 30 -7.23 -1.88 19.84
CA TYR A 30 -7.53 -2.79 20.93
C TYR A 30 -7.03 -4.18 20.53
N PRO A 31 -6.24 -4.86 21.38
CA PRO A 31 -5.78 -6.21 21.08
C PRO A 31 -7.02 -7.10 20.84
N PRO A 32 -7.16 -7.72 19.66
CA PRO A 32 -8.18 -8.73 19.47
C PRO A 32 -7.90 -9.88 20.44
N THR A 33 -8.93 -10.36 21.13
CA THR A 33 -8.84 -11.55 21.96
C THR A 33 -8.34 -12.72 21.11
N ILE A 34 -7.11 -13.11 21.40
CA ILE A 34 -6.39 -14.33 21.01
C ILE A 34 -7.35 -15.40 20.48
N ASP A 35 -7.21 -15.74 19.20
CA ASP A 35 -7.58 -17.07 18.77
C ASP A 35 -6.54 -18.05 19.28
N ARG A 36 -6.83 -18.65 20.44
CA ARG A 36 -5.99 -19.67 21.09
C ARG A 36 -5.97 -20.99 20.30
N SER A 37 -6.54 -21.05 19.08
CA SER A 37 -6.80 -22.29 18.32
C SER A 37 -5.76 -22.69 17.28
N MET A 38 -4.64 -21.95 17.12
CA MET A 38 -3.40 -22.60 16.63
C MET A 38 -2.79 -23.56 17.68
N ARG A 39 -3.45 -23.72 18.85
CA ARG A 39 -3.38 -24.98 19.58
C ARG A 39 -4.19 -26.01 18.80
N LYS A 40 -3.47 -26.91 18.13
CA LYS A 40 -3.96 -28.27 17.88
C LYS A 40 -4.86 -28.67 19.05
N ASN A 41 -6.09 -29.01 18.73
CA ASN A 41 -6.82 -30.02 19.48
C ASN A 41 -5.99 -31.30 19.41
N VAL A 42 -4.97 -31.39 20.28
CA VAL A 42 -4.55 -32.68 20.78
C VAL A 42 -5.69 -33.05 21.71
N GLY A 43 -6.67 -33.76 21.17
CA GLY A 43 -7.64 -34.45 22.01
C GLY A 43 -6.88 -35.17 23.11
N GLU A 44 -7.48 -35.24 24.30
CA GLU A 44 -7.05 -36.14 25.36
C GLU A 44 -7.17 -37.61 24.89
N SER A 45 -6.27 -38.03 24.01
CA SER A 45 -6.00 -39.38 23.54
C SER A 45 -4.82 -39.22 22.58
N GLU A 46 -3.59 -39.57 22.95
CA GLU A 46 -3.20 -40.94 23.22
C GLU A 46 -2.08 -41.00 24.27
N ASN A 47 -2.28 -41.79 25.32
CA ASN A 47 -1.18 -42.35 26.12
C ASN A 47 -0.39 -43.36 25.26
N VAL A 48 0.33 -42.90 24.24
CA VAL A 48 1.34 -43.73 23.57
C VAL A 48 2.65 -43.47 24.28
N THR A 49 3.06 -44.42 25.13
CA THR A 49 4.45 -44.53 25.59
C THR A 49 5.37 -44.55 24.37
N GLN A 50 6.09 -43.45 24.16
CA GLN A 50 7.03 -43.29 23.05
C GLN A 50 8.39 -43.90 23.44
N LEU A 51 8.60 -45.17 23.10
CA LEU A 51 9.69 -45.99 23.66
C LEU A 51 11.07 -45.84 22.94
N ILE A 52 11.27 -44.83 22.10
CA ILE A 52 12.55 -44.62 21.40
C ILE A 52 13.31 -43.46 22.07
N MET A 53 14.46 -43.78 22.66
CA MET A 53 15.35 -42.79 23.28
C MET A 53 15.74 -41.73 22.24
N ALA A 54 15.42 -40.47 22.53
CA ALA A 54 15.87 -39.36 21.71
C ALA A 54 17.38 -39.15 21.82
N THR A 55 18.02 -38.73 20.73
CA THR A 55 19.44 -38.43 20.67
C THR A 55 19.68 -37.09 19.98
N GLY A 56 20.81 -36.45 20.30
CA GLY A 56 21.13 -35.14 19.75
C GLY A 56 20.18 -34.06 20.26
N THR A 57 19.62 -34.22 21.46
CA THR A 57 18.72 -33.23 22.06
C THR A 57 19.53 -32.04 22.55
N GLU A 58 19.17 -30.86 22.08
CA GLU A 58 19.73 -29.57 22.47
C GLU A 58 18.62 -28.59 22.80
N ALA A 59 18.91 -27.61 23.66
CA ALA A 59 18.00 -26.52 23.94
C ALA A 59 18.80 -25.23 24.03
N TYR A 60 18.23 -24.15 23.52
CA TYR A 60 18.87 -22.85 23.46
C TYR A 60 17.81 -21.74 23.42
N THR A 61 18.23 -20.55 23.85
CA THR A 61 17.51 -19.29 23.68
C THR A 61 18.04 -18.58 22.44
N GLN A 62 17.21 -17.77 21.81
CA GLN A 62 17.61 -16.89 20.71
C GLN A 62 17.12 -15.47 20.99
N SER A 63 18.02 -14.64 21.51
CA SER A 63 17.66 -13.38 22.16
C SER A 63 16.57 -13.58 23.23
N ILE A 64 15.71 -12.58 23.46
CA ILE A 64 14.52 -12.67 24.31
C ILE A 64 13.29 -13.25 23.58
N HIS A 65 13.39 -13.47 22.27
CA HIS A 65 12.25 -13.75 21.40
C HIS A 65 11.91 -15.23 21.32
N ASN A 66 12.83 -16.14 21.67
CA ASN A 66 12.54 -17.57 21.61
C ASN A 66 13.41 -18.41 22.56
N VAL A 67 12.82 -19.47 23.08
CA VAL A 67 13.50 -20.64 23.61
C VAL A 67 12.87 -21.89 23.03
N ILE A 68 13.73 -22.83 22.62
CA ILE A 68 13.29 -24.07 21.99
C ILE A 68 14.24 -25.21 22.35
N ALA A 69 13.71 -26.44 22.39
CA ALA A 69 14.51 -27.65 22.40
C ALA A 69 14.29 -28.44 21.11
N LYS A 70 15.37 -28.94 20.49
CA LYS A 70 15.38 -29.73 19.24
C LYS A 70 16.05 -31.08 19.45
N TRP A 71 15.73 -32.08 18.64
CA TRP A 71 16.36 -33.40 18.67
C TRP A 71 16.40 -34.08 17.30
N GLN A 72 17.44 -34.89 17.07
CA GLN A 72 17.71 -35.49 15.75
C GLN A 72 16.94 -36.80 15.53
N THR A 73 16.97 -37.70 16.52
CA THR A 73 16.29 -39.00 16.42
C THR A 73 15.45 -39.27 17.66
N GLY A 74 14.55 -40.24 17.58
CA GLY A 74 13.61 -40.56 18.64
C GLY A 74 12.51 -39.51 18.81
N SER A 75 11.86 -39.55 19.96
CA SER A 75 10.71 -38.69 20.25
C SER A 75 10.53 -38.47 21.75
N TYR A 76 9.81 -37.40 22.09
CA TYR A 76 9.39 -37.07 23.45
C TYR A 76 7.87 -36.98 23.49
N SER A 77 7.30 -37.35 24.63
CA SER A 77 5.85 -37.33 24.89
C SER A 77 5.36 -35.97 25.40
N ASN A 78 6.17 -35.28 26.21
CA ASN A 78 5.84 -33.97 26.75
C ASN A 78 7.10 -33.19 27.15
N TYR A 79 6.94 -31.88 27.37
CA TYR A 79 7.97 -31.02 27.95
C TYR A 79 7.38 -30.01 28.93
N ARG A 80 8.21 -29.53 29.86
CA ARG A 80 7.84 -28.49 30.84
C ARG A 80 9.02 -27.55 31.12
N ILE A 81 8.73 -26.36 31.63
CA ILE A 81 9.73 -25.33 31.90
C ILE A 81 9.64 -24.88 33.35
N GLY A 82 10.79 -24.81 34.02
CA GLY A 82 10.84 -24.39 35.42
C GLY A 82 12.15 -23.71 35.82
N THR A 83 12.12 -23.08 37.00
CA THR A 83 13.26 -22.38 37.62
C THR A 83 14.36 -23.33 38.07
N ALA A 84 14.06 -24.63 38.18
CA ALA A 84 15.00 -25.68 38.49
C ALA A 84 14.72 -26.95 37.67
N PRO A 85 15.71 -27.86 37.52
CA PRO A 85 15.55 -29.14 36.84
C PRO A 85 14.28 -29.90 37.28
N GLY A 86 13.41 -30.22 36.33
CA GLY A 86 12.19 -31.00 36.55
C GLY A 86 10.98 -30.25 37.09
N LEU A 87 11.10 -28.94 37.42
CA LEU A 87 9.95 -28.12 37.82
C LEU A 87 9.11 -27.68 36.62
N GLU A 88 7.88 -27.24 36.90
CA GLU A 88 6.90 -26.72 35.92
C GLU A 88 6.32 -25.37 36.36
N ASP A 89 7.09 -24.62 37.16
CA ASP A 89 6.70 -23.36 37.79
C ASP A 89 6.87 -22.12 36.88
N ILE A 90 7.33 -22.31 35.65
CA ILE A 90 7.33 -21.29 34.57
C ILE A 90 6.28 -21.65 33.51
N ARG A 91 6.27 -22.91 33.06
CA ARG A 91 5.28 -23.45 32.11
C ARG A 91 4.93 -24.89 32.45
N TRP A 92 3.63 -25.16 32.53
CA TRP A 92 3.06 -26.49 32.73
C TRP A 92 3.35 -27.42 31.55
N GLY A 93 3.31 -28.73 31.81
CA GLY A 93 3.61 -29.78 30.84
C GLY A 93 2.79 -29.73 29.54
N GLN A 94 3.47 -29.59 28.40
CA GLN A 94 2.88 -29.58 27.06
C GLN A 94 3.12 -30.92 26.36
N GLY A 95 2.07 -31.51 25.81
CA GLY A 95 2.18 -32.73 25.00
C GLY A 95 2.90 -32.49 23.66
N LEU A 96 3.61 -33.50 23.19
CA LEU A 96 4.32 -33.50 21.90
C LEU A 96 3.81 -34.62 21.00
N ASN A 97 3.69 -34.33 19.70
CA ASN A 97 3.41 -35.37 18.71
C ASN A 97 4.61 -36.32 18.59
N SER A 98 4.35 -37.60 18.37
CA SER A 98 5.37 -38.63 18.09
C SER A 98 6.31 -38.29 16.93
N SER A 99 5.86 -37.51 15.95
CA SER A 99 6.68 -37.06 14.82
C SER A 99 7.49 -35.79 15.11
N ALA A 100 7.23 -35.08 16.21
CA ALA A 100 7.89 -33.83 16.53
C ALA A 100 9.43 -34.00 16.60
N LYS A 101 10.13 -32.93 16.24
CA LYS A 101 11.61 -32.81 16.33
C LYS A 101 12.04 -31.57 17.10
N TYR A 102 11.09 -30.82 17.61
CA TYR A 102 11.29 -29.64 18.40
C TYR A 102 10.11 -29.41 19.36
N THR A 103 10.33 -28.62 20.41
CA THR A 103 9.26 -28.03 21.22
C THR A 103 8.66 -26.82 20.51
N GLY A 104 7.47 -26.39 20.91
CA GLY A 104 7.03 -25.04 20.55
C GLY A 104 8.09 -24.01 20.98
N GLY A 105 8.29 -22.98 20.16
CA GLY A 105 9.09 -21.83 20.53
C GLY A 105 8.34 -20.95 21.54
N HIS A 106 9.06 -20.37 22.49
CA HIS A 106 8.49 -19.47 23.50
C HIS A 106 9.32 -18.22 23.72
N SER A 107 8.70 -17.05 23.62
CA SER A 107 9.36 -15.80 23.98
C SER A 107 9.51 -15.65 25.50
N TYR A 108 10.39 -14.74 25.92
CA TYR A 108 10.49 -14.33 27.32
C TYR A 108 9.15 -13.82 27.84
N GLU A 109 8.44 -13.00 27.06
CA GLU A 109 7.19 -12.37 27.51
C GLU A 109 6.09 -13.43 27.74
N GLU A 110 5.97 -14.41 26.84
CA GLU A 110 5.04 -15.54 27.02
C GLU A 110 5.36 -16.31 28.33
N LEU A 111 6.64 -16.60 28.59
CA LEU A 111 7.05 -17.31 29.80
C LEU A 111 6.94 -16.46 31.07
N ARG A 112 7.10 -15.14 30.98
CA ARG A 112 6.88 -14.19 32.07
C ARG A 112 5.40 -14.14 32.47
N ILE A 113 4.49 -14.11 31.50
CA ILE A 113 3.04 -14.16 31.75
C ILE A 113 2.64 -15.51 32.34
N SER A 114 3.14 -16.61 31.76
CA SER A 114 2.86 -17.98 32.22
C SER A 114 3.36 -18.21 33.67
N SER A 115 4.60 -17.82 33.97
CA SER A 115 5.17 -17.95 35.32
C SER A 115 4.40 -17.14 36.35
N LEU A 116 3.99 -15.91 36.02
CA LEU A 116 3.18 -15.07 36.91
C LEU A 116 1.83 -15.72 37.23
N ALA A 117 1.19 -16.35 36.24
CA ALA A 117 -0.05 -17.12 36.45
C ALA A 117 0.14 -18.34 37.37
N LEU A 118 1.36 -18.87 37.45
CA LEU A 118 1.75 -19.98 38.33
C LEU A 118 2.28 -19.50 39.70
N GLY A 119 2.32 -18.19 39.95
CA GLY A 119 2.80 -17.61 41.21
C GLY A 119 4.33 -17.46 41.30
N THR A 120 5.03 -17.58 40.18
CA THR A 120 6.49 -17.46 40.06
C THR A 120 6.84 -16.13 39.41
N THR A 121 7.88 -15.47 39.90
CA THR A 121 8.46 -14.30 39.21
C THR A 121 9.59 -14.79 38.30
N PHE A 122 9.57 -14.40 37.03
CA PHE A 122 10.57 -14.76 36.03
C PHE A 122 11.03 -13.50 35.30
N ASN A 123 12.33 -13.21 35.31
CA ASN A 123 12.91 -12.01 34.71
C ASN A 123 13.98 -12.37 33.68
N ILE A 124 14.29 -11.42 32.79
CA ILE A 124 15.43 -11.55 31.87
C ILE A 124 16.71 -11.79 32.69
N GLY A 125 17.51 -12.76 32.25
CA GLY A 125 18.71 -13.22 32.95
C GLY A 125 18.49 -14.27 34.05
N ASP A 126 17.25 -14.58 34.44
CA ASP A 126 16.99 -15.69 35.35
C ASP A 126 17.32 -17.03 34.69
N ALA A 127 17.91 -17.94 35.47
CA ALA A 127 18.20 -19.29 35.02
C ALA A 127 16.93 -20.14 34.99
N PHE A 128 16.74 -20.91 33.92
CA PHE A 128 15.63 -21.85 33.78
C PHE A 128 16.03 -23.10 33.00
N TYR A 129 15.16 -24.11 33.01
CA TYR A 129 15.42 -25.42 32.44
C TYR A 129 14.22 -25.93 31.66
N ILE A 130 14.47 -26.54 30.50
CA ILE A 130 13.48 -27.36 29.79
C ILE A 130 13.69 -28.81 30.23
N THR A 131 12.62 -29.43 30.70
CA THR A 131 12.60 -30.87 31.00
C THR A 131 11.74 -31.59 29.98
N MET A 132 12.33 -32.60 29.32
CA MET A 132 11.73 -33.39 28.26
C MET A 132 11.48 -34.82 28.76
N ASP A 133 10.25 -35.31 28.61
CA ASP A 133 9.83 -36.62 29.07
C ASP A 133 9.46 -37.53 27.89
N ASN A 134 10.03 -38.73 27.86
CA ASN A 134 9.81 -39.76 26.84
C ASN A 134 8.93 -40.92 27.34
N GLY A 135 8.31 -40.79 28.51
CA GLY A 135 7.50 -41.86 29.13
C GLY A 135 8.33 -43.01 29.70
N LEU A 136 9.66 -42.85 29.83
CA LEU A 136 10.57 -43.77 30.51
C LEU A 136 11.00 -43.20 31.88
N ALA A 137 11.72 -43.99 32.69
CA ALA A 137 12.15 -43.59 34.02
C ALA A 137 13.20 -42.45 34.04
N THR A 138 13.68 -42.00 32.89
CA THR A 138 14.76 -41.01 32.75
C THR A 138 14.34 -39.88 31.83
N GLU A 139 14.17 -38.70 32.41
CA GLU A 139 13.92 -37.44 31.71
C GLU A 139 15.23 -36.86 31.16
N TRP A 140 15.15 -36.12 30.07
CA TRP A 140 16.25 -35.25 29.64
C TRP A 140 16.01 -33.84 30.18
N ILE A 141 17.07 -33.21 30.70
CA ILE A 141 17.02 -31.85 31.24
C ILE A 141 18.06 -31.03 30.51
N SER A 142 17.66 -29.86 30.04
CA SER A 142 18.57 -28.93 29.37
C SER A 142 19.70 -28.48 30.30
N PRO A 143 20.81 -27.99 29.74
CA PRO A 143 21.68 -27.07 30.46
C PRO A 143 20.88 -25.86 31.01
N SER A 144 21.49 -25.11 31.94
CA SER A 144 20.89 -23.85 32.41
C SER A 144 20.74 -22.89 31.23
N LEU A 145 19.51 -22.45 30.96
CA LEU A 145 19.17 -21.48 29.94
C LEU A 145 18.93 -20.11 30.58
N GLN A 146 19.12 -19.04 29.82
CA GLN A 146 18.83 -17.66 30.23
C GLN A 146 18.43 -16.85 29.02
N PHE A 147 17.35 -16.08 29.11
CA PHE A 147 17.08 -15.05 28.11
C PHE A 147 18.06 -13.91 28.28
N GLN A 148 18.67 -13.49 27.17
CA GLN A 148 19.55 -12.33 27.06
C GLN A 148 19.18 -11.61 25.77
N TRP A 149 19.34 -10.28 25.74
CA TRP A 149 19.22 -9.55 24.49
C TRP A 149 20.46 -9.76 23.64
N GLU A 150 20.26 -9.98 22.35
CA GLU A 150 21.30 -10.01 21.32
C GLU A 150 21.07 -8.84 20.37
N ASP A 151 22.12 -8.04 20.12
CA ASP A 151 22.04 -6.90 19.22
C ASP A 151 21.61 -7.34 17.81
N LEU A 152 20.48 -6.79 17.37
CA LEU A 152 19.85 -7.14 16.10
C LEU A 152 20.49 -6.41 14.93
N GLY A 153 20.57 -7.07 13.77
CA GLY A 153 20.89 -6.42 12.49
C GLY A 153 22.33 -5.92 12.35
N ILE A 154 23.29 -6.44 13.13
CA ILE A 154 24.69 -6.05 12.99
C ILE A 154 25.26 -6.58 11.67
N SER A 155 26.19 -5.85 11.04
CA SER A 155 26.70 -6.19 9.69
C SER A 155 27.37 -7.57 9.58
N SER A 156 27.89 -8.10 10.69
CA SER A 156 28.48 -9.43 10.77
C SER A 156 27.45 -10.57 10.92
N ASN A 157 26.17 -10.26 11.13
CA ASN A 157 25.14 -11.29 11.18
C ASN A 157 25.04 -11.99 9.83
N ASP A 158 24.84 -13.31 9.88
CA ASP A 158 24.69 -14.16 8.72
C ASP A 158 23.79 -15.35 9.05
N ILE A 159 23.18 -15.92 8.02
CA ILE A 159 22.38 -17.13 8.16
C ILE A 159 23.16 -18.34 7.65
N ASN A 160 23.00 -19.47 8.32
CA ASN A 160 23.57 -20.74 7.88
C ASN A 160 22.43 -21.65 7.40
N ILE A 161 22.35 -21.85 6.08
CA ILE A 161 21.28 -22.63 5.44
C ILE A 161 21.68 -24.10 5.43
N ILE A 162 20.82 -24.96 5.97
CA ILE A 162 21.04 -26.39 6.10
C ILE A 162 19.88 -27.12 5.42
N VAL A 163 20.15 -27.88 4.36
CA VAL A 163 19.14 -28.77 3.76
C VAL A 163 19.15 -30.09 4.51
N GLU A 164 18.01 -30.45 5.12
CA GLU A 164 17.95 -31.55 6.08
C GLU A 164 18.01 -32.92 5.39
N THR A 165 19.06 -33.69 5.72
CA THR A 165 19.34 -35.03 5.18
C THR A 165 19.13 -36.17 6.17
N ASN A 166 18.71 -35.87 7.40
CA ASN A 166 18.46 -36.87 8.45
C ASN A 166 16.97 -37.19 8.67
N TYR A 167 16.07 -36.22 8.50
CA TYR A 167 14.63 -36.43 8.64
C TYR A 167 13.79 -35.62 7.64
N GLY A 168 12.54 -36.06 7.45
CA GLY A 168 11.48 -35.32 6.74
C GLY A 168 10.18 -35.32 7.55
N MET A 169 9.18 -34.60 7.07
CA MET A 169 7.87 -34.41 7.71
C MET A 169 6.72 -34.87 6.79
N GLY A 170 5.53 -35.07 7.37
CA GLY A 170 4.34 -35.49 6.63
C GLY A 170 4.38 -36.88 5.98
N GLY A 171 5.34 -37.72 6.37
CA GLY A 171 5.55 -39.04 5.78
C GLY A 171 6.61 -39.08 4.68
N PHE A 172 7.22 -37.94 4.34
CA PHE A 172 8.42 -37.90 3.52
C PHE A 172 9.67 -38.22 4.33
N GLY A 173 10.66 -38.81 3.66
CA GLY A 173 12.01 -38.97 4.20
C GLY A 173 12.80 -37.67 4.06
N PRO A 174 14.04 -37.63 4.59
CA PRO A 174 14.94 -36.49 4.36
C PRO A 174 15.21 -36.25 2.88
N TYR A 175 15.76 -35.08 2.58
CA TYR A 175 16.38 -34.85 1.29
C TYR A 175 17.58 -35.77 1.09
N THR A 176 17.76 -36.22 -0.15
CA THR A 176 18.95 -36.94 -0.57
C THR A 176 20.12 -35.98 -0.75
N SER A 177 21.37 -36.48 -0.68
CA SER A 177 22.55 -35.64 -0.93
C SER A 177 22.59 -34.98 -2.31
N VAL A 178 21.88 -35.56 -3.29
CA VAL A 178 21.76 -34.98 -4.64
C VAL A 178 20.83 -33.77 -4.63
N GLU A 179 19.71 -33.87 -3.91
CA GLU A 179 18.73 -32.78 -3.74
C GLU A 179 19.36 -31.63 -2.93
N GLU A 180 20.01 -31.94 -1.81
CA GLU A 180 20.80 -31.01 -1.01
C GLU A 180 21.81 -30.25 -1.87
N THR A 181 22.66 -30.95 -2.63
CA THR A 181 23.68 -30.30 -3.46
C THR A 181 23.05 -29.31 -4.44
N LYS A 182 21.90 -29.63 -5.00
CA LYS A 182 21.22 -28.79 -5.99
C LYS A 182 20.56 -27.57 -5.37
N MET A 183 19.88 -27.74 -4.24
CA MET A 183 19.28 -26.63 -3.51
C MET A 183 20.34 -25.68 -2.97
N MET A 184 21.42 -26.22 -2.40
CA MET A 184 22.54 -25.41 -1.91
C MET A 184 23.25 -24.65 -3.02
N ALA A 185 23.40 -25.23 -4.22
CA ALA A 185 23.96 -24.49 -5.37
C ALA A 185 23.16 -23.23 -5.72
N PHE A 186 21.85 -23.19 -5.43
CA PHE A 186 21.02 -21.99 -5.57
C PHE A 186 21.15 -21.08 -4.33
N TYR A 187 20.96 -21.63 -3.12
CA TYR A 187 21.02 -20.87 -1.87
C TYR A 187 22.34 -20.12 -1.66
N ASP A 188 23.48 -20.76 -1.98
CA ASP A 188 24.82 -20.17 -1.86
C ASP A 188 24.99 -18.92 -2.75
N LEU A 189 24.27 -18.86 -3.87
CA LEU A 189 24.33 -17.75 -4.82
C LEU A 189 23.32 -16.64 -4.50
N VAL A 190 22.13 -16.99 -3.97
CA VAL A 190 21.11 -15.98 -3.64
C VAL A 190 21.33 -15.32 -2.28
N ASN A 191 21.90 -16.02 -1.29
CA ASN A 191 22.08 -15.45 0.05
C ASN A 191 22.88 -14.13 0.04
N PRO A 192 24.00 -13.99 -0.70
CA PRO A 192 24.71 -12.72 -0.82
C PRO A 192 23.87 -11.62 -1.50
N ILE A 193 23.04 -11.97 -2.48
CA ILE A 193 22.17 -11.00 -3.19
C ILE A 193 21.07 -10.50 -2.25
N ILE A 194 20.46 -11.39 -1.46
CA ILE A 194 19.48 -11.00 -0.43
C ILE A 194 20.13 -10.03 0.55
N LYS A 195 21.33 -10.34 1.06
CA LYS A 195 22.03 -9.46 2.00
C LYS A 195 22.34 -8.08 1.39
N ASP A 196 22.62 -8.02 0.08
CA ASP A 196 22.85 -6.76 -0.63
C ASP A 196 21.58 -5.92 -0.80
N VAL A 197 20.41 -6.55 -1.00
CA VAL A 197 19.12 -5.85 -1.19
C VAL A 197 18.43 -5.55 0.14
N PHE A 198 18.43 -6.50 1.07
CA PHE A 198 17.64 -6.48 2.31
C PHE A 198 18.44 -6.08 3.55
N GLY A 199 19.76 -6.15 3.48
CA GLY A 199 20.66 -5.90 4.60
C GLY A 199 20.97 -7.14 5.44
N PRO A 200 21.70 -6.98 6.55
CA PRO A 200 22.06 -8.11 7.41
C PRO A 200 20.82 -8.73 8.08
N PRO A 201 20.82 -10.05 8.32
CA PRO A 201 19.76 -10.72 9.07
C PRO A 201 19.72 -10.22 10.53
N SER A 202 18.58 -10.42 11.18
CA SER A 202 18.35 -9.98 12.57
C SER A 202 19.40 -10.54 13.52
N ARG A 203 19.87 -11.78 13.31
CA ARG A 203 20.94 -12.42 14.10
C ARG A 203 21.62 -13.55 13.33
N ASN A 204 22.72 -14.06 13.90
CA ASN A 204 23.28 -15.34 13.47
C ASN A 204 22.38 -16.50 13.86
N HIS A 205 21.96 -17.32 12.89
CA HIS A 205 21.19 -18.53 13.18
C HIS A 205 21.21 -19.53 12.03
N ASP A 206 20.90 -20.79 12.37
CA ASP A 206 20.73 -21.85 11.40
C ASP A 206 19.28 -21.88 10.89
N ILE A 207 19.11 -22.10 9.58
CA ILE A 207 17.82 -22.30 8.92
C ILE A 207 17.79 -23.71 8.33
N ASN A 208 16.81 -24.50 8.74
CA ASN A 208 16.69 -25.88 8.30
C ASN A 208 15.64 -25.99 7.20
N ILE A 209 16.03 -26.38 6.00
CA ILE A 209 15.12 -26.68 4.90
C ILE A 209 14.70 -28.14 5.03
N VAL A 210 13.42 -28.38 5.32
CA VAL A 210 12.89 -29.70 5.67
C VAL A 210 11.93 -30.19 4.60
N ASN A 211 12.16 -31.41 4.14
CA ASN A 211 11.29 -32.08 3.17
C ASN A 211 9.97 -32.46 3.84
N ASP A 212 8.90 -31.75 3.50
CA ASP A 212 7.59 -31.87 4.16
C ASP A 212 6.49 -32.15 3.15
N ALA A 213 5.84 -33.32 3.29
CA ALA A 213 4.74 -33.70 2.40
C ALA A 213 3.54 -32.75 2.47
N TYR A 214 3.38 -32.00 3.57
CA TYR A 214 2.31 -31.01 3.72
C TYR A 214 2.62 -29.68 3.02
N ALA A 215 3.87 -29.46 2.62
CA ALA A 215 4.33 -28.28 1.89
C ALA A 215 4.42 -28.54 0.37
N SER A 216 3.58 -29.42 -0.17
CA SER A 216 3.59 -29.68 -1.61
C SER A 216 3.00 -28.49 -2.38
N GLY A 217 3.82 -27.84 -3.20
CA GLY A 217 3.43 -26.69 -4.01
C GLY A 217 3.41 -25.34 -3.27
N VAL A 218 3.86 -25.31 -2.02
CA VAL A 218 4.01 -24.11 -1.18
C VAL A 218 5.31 -24.23 -0.38
N ASN A 219 5.90 -23.11 0.03
CA ASN A 219 6.95 -23.10 1.03
C ASN A 219 6.45 -22.32 2.24
N ILE A 220 6.87 -22.70 3.44
CA ILE A 220 6.46 -22.01 4.67
C ILE A 220 7.63 -21.94 5.63
N TYR A 221 8.01 -20.73 6.02
CA TYR A 221 8.89 -20.47 7.14
C TYR A 221 8.15 -20.54 8.49
N TYR A 222 8.73 -21.28 9.43
CA TYR A 222 8.28 -21.34 10.81
C TYR A 222 9.31 -20.66 11.71
N ASN A 223 8.89 -19.54 12.31
CA ASN A 223 9.64 -18.81 13.33
C ASN A 223 9.73 -19.63 14.63
N GLY A 224 10.90 -19.64 15.25
CA GLY A 224 11.18 -20.40 16.45
C GLY A 224 12.01 -21.66 16.19
N PRO A 225 11.52 -22.67 15.41
CA PRO A 225 12.36 -23.76 14.96
C PRO A 225 13.27 -23.36 13.79
N ASN A 226 13.14 -22.16 13.23
CA ASN A 226 13.93 -21.66 12.11
C ASN A 226 13.97 -22.70 10.99
N GLN A 227 12.78 -23.06 10.54
CA GLN A 227 12.57 -24.13 9.57
C GLN A 227 11.79 -23.60 8.38
N ILE A 228 12.25 -23.93 7.18
CA ILE A 228 11.46 -23.78 5.96
C ILE A 228 10.97 -25.18 5.59
N SER A 229 9.67 -25.43 5.66
CA SER A 229 9.07 -26.63 5.08
C SER A 229 8.88 -26.42 3.59
N SER A 230 9.34 -27.38 2.79
CA SER A 230 9.31 -27.33 1.33
C SER A 230 9.22 -28.76 0.77
N THR A 231 8.88 -28.89 -0.51
CA THR A 231 9.16 -30.10 -1.29
C THR A 231 10.31 -29.87 -2.28
N PHE A 232 10.92 -30.95 -2.77
CA PHE A 232 11.89 -30.85 -3.87
C PHE A 232 11.21 -31.26 -5.17
N ASP A 233 10.94 -30.27 -6.00
CA ASP A 233 10.35 -30.44 -7.31
C ASP A 233 11.23 -29.81 -8.37
N LEU A 234 11.35 -30.51 -9.50
CA LEU A 234 12.06 -30.03 -10.68
C LEU A 234 11.09 -29.89 -11.83
N ASN A 235 11.25 -28.82 -12.60
CA ASN A 235 10.50 -28.62 -13.82
C ASN A 235 10.93 -29.63 -14.92
N ALA A 236 10.33 -29.51 -16.11
CA ALA A 236 10.62 -30.39 -17.24
C ALA A 236 12.07 -30.30 -17.76
N ASP A 237 12.74 -29.17 -17.54
CA ASP A 237 14.13 -28.93 -17.93
C ASP A 237 15.12 -29.38 -16.85
N GLY A 238 14.62 -29.86 -15.72
CA GLY A 238 15.44 -30.27 -14.59
C GLY A 238 15.98 -29.08 -13.81
N ASP A 239 15.33 -27.93 -13.84
CA ASP A 239 15.59 -26.76 -13.00
C ASP A 239 14.71 -26.79 -11.74
N LEU A 240 15.07 -26.04 -10.70
CA LEU A 240 14.24 -25.90 -9.49
C LEU A 240 12.89 -25.28 -9.89
N ASP A 241 11.78 -25.88 -9.45
CA ASP A 241 10.44 -25.48 -9.92
C ASP A 241 9.95 -24.15 -9.30
N GLN A 242 10.35 -23.85 -8.05
CA GLN A 242 9.87 -22.69 -7.29
C GLN A 242 10.99 -21.84 -6.66
N PRO A 243 12.02 -21.39 -7.42
CA PRO A 243 13.18 -20.70 -6.84
C PRO A 243 12.83 -19.36 -6.18
N ARG A 244 11.79 -18.68 -6.67
CA ARG A 244 11.25 -17.45 -6.05
C ARG A 244 10.67 -17.70 -4.66
N LEU A 245 9.86 -18.76 -4.48
CA LEU A 245 9.30 -19.11 -3.17
C LEU A 245 10.40 -19.52 -2.18
N MET A 246 11.48 -20.14 -2.66
CA MET A 246 12.65 -20.41 -1.83
C MET A 246 13.29 -19.13 -1.29
N ILE A 247 13.37 -18.06 -2.11
CA ILE A 247 13.86 -16.75 -1.65
C ILE A 247 12.85 -16.10 -0.71
N HIS A 248 11.56 -16.12 -1.05
CA HIS A 248 10.48 -15.52 -0.25
C HIS A 248 10.55 -15.97 1.21
N GLU A 249 10.58 -17.29 1.46
CA GLU A 249 10.69 -17.83 2.82
C GLU A 249 12.03 -17.50 3.49
N LEU A 250 13.09 -17.36 2.69
CA LEU A 250 14.39 -16.95 3.21
C LEU A 250 14.36 -15.50 3.71
N ILE A 251 13.54 -14.61 3.12
CA ILE A 251 13.35 -13.24 3.61
C ILE A 251 12.69 -13.24 4.99
N HIS A 252 11.66 -14.06 5.20
CA HIS A 252 11.09 -14.23 6.54
C HIS A 252 12.13 -14.74 7.53
N ALA A 253 12.97 -15.70 7.11
CA ALA A 253 14.05 -16.20 7.94
C ALA A 253 15.12 -15.15 8.27
N TYR A 254 15.36 -14.17 7.40
CA TYR A 254 16.25 -13.04 7.71
C TYR A 254 15.76 -12.19 8.89
N ARG A 255 14.44 -12.07 9.08
CA ARG A 255 13.86 -11.41 10.27
C ARG A 255 13.75 -12.38 11.45
N ASP A 256 13.52 -13.67 11.20
CA ASP A 256 13.37 -14.69 12.24
C ASP A 256 12.26 -14.28 13.22
N ASN A 257 12.46 -14.42 14.54
CA ASN A 257 11.45 -14.12 15.56
C ASN A 257 11.15 -12.63 15.78
N VAL A 258 11.70 -11.73 14.96
CA VAL A 258 11.41 -10.29 15.02
C VAL A 258 10.71 -9.77 13.77
N GLY A 259 9.92 -10.62 13.11
CA GLY A 259 9.08 -10.23 11.97
C GLY A 259 8.16 -9.05 12.30
N VAL A 260 7.81 -8.23 11.31
CA VAL A 260 6.93 -7.07 11.53
C VAL A 260 5.48 -7.50 11.76
N SER A 261 5.12 -8.70 11.33
CA SER A 261 3.80 -9.32 11.63
C SER A 261 3.85 -10.18 12.89
N SER A 262 4.28 -9.58 14.00
CA SER A 262 4.38 -10.22 15.31
C SER A 262 3.55 -9.49 16.36
N ASP A 263 2.92 -10.25 17.27
CA ASP A 263 2.23 -9.71 18.43
C ASP A 263 3.19 -9.39 19.60
N SER A 264 2.64 -8.96 20.75
CA SER A 264 3.43 -8.64 21.94
C SER A 264 4.13 -9.84 22.59
N GLU A 265 3.72 -11.05 22.25
CA GLU A 265 4.37 -12.29 22.68
C GLU A 265 5.38 -12.80 21.62
N TRP A 266 5.60 -12.04 20.54
CA TRP A 266 6.43 -12.40 19.38
C TRP A 266 5.93 -13.63 18.63
N HIS A 267 4.62 -13.86 18.67
CA HIS A 267 3.93 -14.84 17.83
C HIS A 267 3.41 -14.16 16.56
N TYR A 268 3.27 -14.94 15.50
CA TYR A 268 2.73 -14.46 14.24
C TYR A 268 1.31 -13.87 14.41
N GLU A 269 1.08 -12.68 13.86
CA GLU A 269 -0.24 -12.02 13.81
C GLU A 269 -0.49 -11.43 12.40
N PRO A 270 -1.60 -11.79 11.73
CA PRO A 270 -1.83 -11.45 10.32
C PRO A 270 -2.06 -9.97 10.01
N VAL A 271 -2.27 -9.10 11.01
CA VAL A 271 -2.65 -7.69 10.83
C VAL A 271 -1.69 -6.93 9.90
N LEU A 272 -0.39 -7.15 10.05
CA LEU A 272 0.66 -6.43 9.31
C LEU A 272 1.16 -7.20 8.09
N ASN A 273 0.48 -8.26 7.66
CA ASN A 273 0.93 -9.09 6.54
C ASN A 273 1.03 -8.33 5.22
N GLY A 274 0.22 -7.29 4.99
CA GLY A 274 0.40 -6.42 3.83
C GLY A 274 1.83 -5.86 3.73
N PHE A 275 2.45 -5.56 4.88
CA PHE A 275 3.85 -5.17 4.98
C PHE A 275 4.80 -6.37 4.91
N GLU A 276 4.61 -7.41 5.73
CA GLU A 276 5.54 -8.54 5.80
C GLU A 276 5.59 -9.34 4.49
N GLU A 277 4.43 -9.82 4.02
CA GLU A 277 4.29 -10.60 2.78
C GLU A 277 4.60 -9.75 1.54
N GLY A 278 4.15 -8.49 1.54
CA GLY A 278 4.39 -7.55 0.44
C GLY A 278 5.87 -7.24 0.27
N MET A 279 6.60 -6.99 1.36
CA MET A 279 8.06 -6.79 1.31
C MET A 279 8.78 -8.06 0.86
N SER A 280 8.48 -9.20 1.50
CA SER A 280 9.11 -10.49 1.15
C SER A 280 8.94 -10.83 -0.33
N GLU A 281 7.75 -10.58 -0.88
CA GLU A 281 7.48 -10.82 -2.29
C GLU A 281 8.21 -9.83 -3.22
N ALA A 282 8.20 -8.54 -2.90
CA ALA A 282 8.94 -7.53 -3.65
C ALA A 282 10.43 -7.89 -3.74
N ILE A 283 11.03 -8.26 -2.62
CA ILE A 283 12.45 -8.62 -2.53
C ILE A 283 12.71 -9.91 -3.29
N ALA A 284 11.85 -10.93 -3.18
CA ALA A 284 12.01 -12.17 -3.93
C ALA A 284 12.05 -11.92 -5.45
N ILE A 285 11.20 -11.02 -5.97
CA ILE A 285 11.21 -10.62 -7.39
C ILE A 285 12.51 -9.88 -7.73
N ILE A 286 12.92 -8.89 -6.93
CA ILE A 286 14.15 -8.11 -7.16
C ILE A 286 15.39 -9.00 -7.12
N VAL A 287 15.50 -9.88 -6.13
CA VAL A 287 16.62 -10.81 -5.98
C VAL A 287 16.67 -11.79 -7.14
N MET A 288 15.51 -12.27 -7.62
CA MET A 288 15.48 -13.11 -8.82
C MET A 288 15.93 -12.34 -10.07
N ASP A 289 15.54 -11.08 -10.23
CA ASP A 289 16.03 -10.25 -11.34
C ASP A 289 17.55 -10.08 -11.29
N ASN A 290 18.11 -9.74 -10.13
CA ASN A 290 19.56 -9.63 -9.93
C ASN A 290 20.26 -10.99 -10.14
N PHE A 291 19.66 -12.09 -9.70
CA PHE A 291 20.21 -13.43 -9.84
C PHE A 291 20.32 -13.85 -11.30
N ILE A 292 19.29 -13.62 -12.12
CA ILE A 292 19.32 -13.97 -13.55
C ILE A 292 20.33 -13.11 -14.32
N GLU A 293 20.50 -11.85 -13.92
CA GLU A 293 21.54 -10.99 -14.50
C GLU A 293 22.95 -11.50 -14.18
N LEU A 294 23.20 -11.90 -12.93
CA LEU A 294 24.52 -12.39 -12.49
C LEU A 294 24.81 -13.82 -12.96
N TYR A 295 23.78 -14.66 -13.06
CA TYR A 295 23.89 -16.10 -13.35
C TYR A 295 22.93 -16.56 -14.47
N PRO A 296 22.99 -15.98 -15.68
CA PRO A 296 22.01 -16.22 -16.76
C PRO A 296 21.98 -17.65 -17.31
N SER A 297 22.95 -18.49 -16.94
CA SER A 297 23.05 -19.89 -17.36
C SER A 297 22.77 -20.88 -16.23
N PHE A 298 22.38 -20.42 -15.03
CA PHE A 298 22.07 -21.31 -13.92
C PHE A 298 20.83 -22.14 -14.21
N PHE A 299 19.76 -21.49 -14.68
CA PHE A 299 18.56 -22.16 -15.15
C PHE A 299 18.61 -22.32 -16.67
N SER A 300 18.22 -23.51 -17.13
CA SER A 300 18.14 -23.83 -18.55
C SER A 300 16.80 -23.44 -19.18
N GLY A 301 15.71 -23.55 -18.40
CA GLY A 301 14.35 -23.23 -18.80
C GLY A 301 14.18 -21.75 -19.16
N ASP A 302 13.44 -21.50 -20.24
CA ASP A 302 13.20 -20.15 -20.73
C ASP A 302 12.22 -19.38 -19.83
N GLU A 303 11.40 -20.04 -19.01
CA GLU A 303 10.48 -19.38 -18.07
C GLU A 303 11.19 -18.51 -17.01
N PHE A 304 12.47 -18.77 -16.73
CA PHE A 304 13.26 -18.02 -15.75
C PHE A 304 14.03 -16.84 -16.37
N LYS A 305 14.14 -16.81 -17.70
CA LYS A 305 14.92 -15.83 -18.46
C LYS A 305 14.07 -14.64 -18.84
N ILE A 306 13.48 -13.99 -17.84
CA ILE A 306 12.54 -12.87 -17.98
C ILE A 306 12.81 -11.82 -16.90
N HIS A 307 12.23 -10.63 -17.04
CA HIS A 307 12.00 -9.77 -15.87
C HIS A 307 11.00 -10.47 -14.95
N TRP A 308 11.32 -10.65 -13.68
CA TRP A 308 10.58 -11.55 -12.79
C TRP A 308 9.20 -11.04 -12.41
N ASN A 309 8.94 -9.74 -12.57
CA ASN A 309 7.57 -9.22 -12.49
C ASN A 309 6.68 -9.74 -13.64
N HIS A 310 7.26 -10.23 -14.75
CA HIS A 310 6.54 -10.88 -15.84
C HIS A 310 6.31 -12.37 -15.59
N SER A 311 6.74 -12.89 -14.43
CA SER A 311 6.52 -14.29 -14.06
C SER A 311 5.03 -14.60 -13.88
N ARG A 312 4.66 -15.87 -14.08
CA ARG A 312 3.26 -16.29 -13.97
C ARG A 312 2.76 -16.05 -12.54
N GLY A 313 1.59 -15.43 -12.42
CA GLY A 313 0.98 -15.11 -11.13
C GLY A 313 1.32 -13.72 -10.58
N MET A 314 2.09 -12.90 -11.31
CA MET A 314 2.48 -11.53 -10.91
C MET A 314 1.84 -10.40 -11.73
N PRO A 315 0.51 -10.38 -12.01
CA PRO A 315 -0.03 -9.50 -13.04
C PRO A 315 -0.32 -8.04 -12.63
N PHE A 316 0.26 -7.48 -11.56
CA PHE A 316 -0.31 -6.25 -10.98
C PHE A 316 0.56 -4.99 -11.00
N SER A 317 1.81 -5.05 -11.50
CA SER A 317 2.62 -3.82 -11.58
C SER A 317 2.16 -2.86 -12.68
N TRP A 318 1.68 -3.43 -13.79
CA TRP A 318 1.33 -2.69 -14.99
C TRP A 318 -0.14 -2.26 -15.03
N ASP A 319 -1.01 -2.78 -14.16
CA ASP A 319 -2.41 -2.36 -14.00
C ASP A 319 -2.75 -1.96 -12.55
N TYR A 320 -1.71 -1.60 -11.77
CA TYR A 320 -1.77 -1.36 -10.33
C TYR A 320 -2.91 -0.44 -9.90
N ASP A 321 -3.11 0.68 -10.60
CA ASP A 321 -4.11 1.69 -10.23
C ASP A 321 -5.55 1.14 -10.24
N PHE A 322 -5.85 0.16 -11.09
CA PHE A 322 -7.16 -0.50 -11.13
C PHE A 322 -7.34 -1.53 -10.01
N GLN A 323 -6.23 -2.04 -9.49
CA GLN A 323 -6.17 -3.13 -8.52
C GLN A 323 -6.07 -2.60 -7.09
N ASN A 324 -5.54 -1.39 -6.90
CA ASN A 324 -5.49 -0.65 -5.64
C ASN A 324 -6.86 -0.04 -5.27
N ASN A 325 -7.86 -0.91 -5.03
CA ASN A 325 -9.21 -0.51 -4.63
C ASN A 325 -9.51 -0.88 -3.16
N GLU A 326 -10.53 -0.25 -2.58
CA GLU A 326 -10.87 -0.41 -1.15
C GLU A 326 -11.16 -1.85 -0.76
N GLN A 327 -11.68 -2.67 -1.67
CA GLN A 327 -12.13 -4.01 -1.34
C GLN A 327 -10.98 -5.01 -1.12
N ILE A 328 -9.74 -4.66 -1.48
CA ILE A 328 -8.55 -5.46 -1.15
C ILE A 328 -8.13 -5.31 0.32
N ARG A 329 -8.59 -4.24 1.01
CA ARG A 329 -8.32 -3.99 2.43
C ARG A 329 -8.77 -5.17 3.27
N ASN A 330 -7.88 -5.62 4.14
CA ASN A 330 -8.22 -6.60 5.16
C ASN A 330 -7.21 -6.63 6.29
N ARG A 331 -7.64 -7.13 7.45
CA ARG A 331 -6.79 -7.43 8.60
C ARG A 331 -6.26 -8.86 8.59
N ASP A 332 -7.00 -9.83 8.03
CA ASP A 332 -6.46 -11.17 7.79
C ASP A 332 -6.12 -11.38 6.31
N TYR A 333 -4.83 -11.22 6.01
CA TYR A 333 -4.29 -11.38 4.67
C TYR A 333 -4.61 -12.76 4.05
N PHE A 334 -4.65 -13.82 4.86
CA PHE A 334 -4.84 -15.20 4.41
C PHE A 334 -6.31 -15.64 4.35
N SER A 335 -7.23 -14.89 4.97
CA SER A 335 -8.67 -15.23 4.93
C SER A 335 -9.25 -15.35 3.51
N SER A 336 -8.57 -14.83 2.50
CA SER A 336 -9.00 -14.88 1.10
C SER A 336 -8.63 -16.16 0.31
N ASP A 337 -7.72 -16.99 0.85
CA ASP A 337 -7.17 -18.16 0.14
C ASP A 337 -8.22 -19.23 -0.20
N ILE A 338 -9.21 -19.37 0.66
CA ILE A 338 -10.22 -20.45 0.57
C ILE A 338 -11.46 -20.00 -0.23
N ALA A 339 -11.44 -18.79 -0.76
CA ALA A 339 -12.58 -17.91 -0.58
C ALA A 339 -12.87 -17.07 -1.84
N THR A 340 -12.08 -16.03 -2.05
CA THR A 340 -12.11 -15.16 -3.24
C THR A 340 -10.94 -15.46 -4.17
N GLY A 341 -9.90 -16.16 -3.68
CA GLY A 341 -8.66 -16.39 -4.40
C GLY A 341 -7.87 -15.09 -4.61
N SER A 342 -8.06 -14.09 -3.75
CA SER A 342 -7.40 -12.79 -3.87
C SER A 342 -5.97 -12.76 -3.34
N HIS A 343 -5.40 -13.87 -2.86
CA HIS A 343 -3.99 -13.87 -2.43
C HIS A 343 -3.05 -13.41 -3.53
N TRP A 344 -3.24 -13.85 -4.79
CA TRP A 344 -2.40 -13.39 -5.90
C TRP A 344 -2.46 -11.87 -6.04
N LEU A 345 -3.67 -11.30 -5.95
CA LEU A 345 -3.89 -9.86 -5.98
C LEU A 345 -3.17 -9.17 -4.83
N ARG A 346 -3.29 -9.70 -3.61
CA ARG A 346 -2.66 -9.15 -2.41
C ARG A 346 -1.12 -9.21 -2.49
N TYR A 347 -0.56 -10.35 -2.88
CA TYR A 347 0.88 -10.52 -3.04
C TYR A 347 1.43 -9.59 -4.11
N GLY A 348 0.80 -9.54 -5.28
CA GLY A 348 1.33 -8.70 -6.35
C GLY A 348 1.07 -7.20 -6.17
N THR A 349 -0.03 -6.78 -5.53
CA THR A 349 -0.24 -5.37 -5.17
C THR A 349 0.69 -4.94 -4.03
N GLY A 350 0.86 -5.76 -2.99
CA GLY A 350 1.83 -5.53 -1.92
C GLY A 350 3.26 -5.44 -2.49
N ALA A 351 3.66 -6.43 -3.29
CA ALA A 351 4.96 -6.43 -3.93
C ALA A 351 5.17 -5.22 -4.84
N THR A 352 4.17 -4.82 -5.61
CA THR A 352 4.26 -3.64 -6.47
C THR A 352 4.46 -2.37 -5.66
N ALA A 353 3.73 -2.18 -4.55
CA ALA A 353 3.89 -1.00 -3.70
C ALA A 353 5.35 -0.88 -3.19
N PHE A 354 5.92 -1.96 -2.66
CA PHE A 354 7.31 -1.93 -2.19
C PHE A 354 8.34 -1.84 -3.32
N ARG A 355 8.04 -2.39 -4.51
CA ARG A 355 8.90 -2.20 -5.69
C ARG A 355 8.90 -0.76 -6.18
N LYS A 356 7.77 -0.04 -6.10
CA LYS A 356 7.75 1.41 -6.38
C LYS A 356 8.71 2.14 -5.46
N MET A 357 8.68 1.85 -4.15
CA MET A 357 9.65 2.41 -3.21
C MET A 357 11.10 2.08 -3.58
N TYR A 358 11.37 0.82 -3.97
CA TYR A 358 12.72 0.38 -4.37
C TYR A 358 13.24 1.06 -5.65
N ILE A 359 12.35 1.33 -6.61
CA ILE A 359 12.72 2.04 -7.86
C ILE A 359 13.14 3.48 -7.54
N GLU A 360 12.52 4.11 -6.55
CA GLU A 360 12.89 5.46 -6.12
C GLU A 360 14.13 5.49 -5.23
N ASP A 361 14.28 4.48 -4.36
CA ASP A 361 15.42 4.30 -3.47
C ASP A 361 15.81 2.81 -3.38
N PRO A 362 16.83 2.37 -4.13
CA PRO A 362 17.30 0.97 -4.11
C PRO A 362 17.80 0.50 -2.75
N GLU A 363 18.03 1.41 -1.80
CA GLU A 363 18.46 1.10 -0.44
C GLU A 363 17.30 1.02 0.57
N ILE A 364 16.04 1.21 0.13
CA ILE A 364 14.89 1.39 1.04
C ILE A 364 14.72 0.23 2.04
N PHE A 365 14.87 -1.02 1.60
CA PHE A 365 14.71 -2.18 2.48
C PHE A 365 15.86 -2.29 3.50
N LYS A 366 17.10 -1.99 3.08
CA LYS A 366 18.26 -1.92 3.97
C LYS A 366 18.08 -0.86 5.04
N LYS A 367 17.66 0.35 4.64
CA LYS A 367 17.38 1.46 5.55
C LYS A 367 16.25 1.10 6.52
N PHE A 368 15.16 0.52 6.02
CA PHE A 368 14.03 0.08 6.83
C PHE A 368 14.47 -0.92 7.92
N ASN A 369 15.15 -2.00 7.53
CA ASN A 369 15.59 -3.01 8.49
C ASN A 369 16.62 -2.44 9.48
N ALA A 370 17.56 -1.62 9.02
CA ALA A 370 18.53 -0.98 9.91
C ALA A 370 17.86 -0.10 10.97
N GLU A 371 16.87 0.71 10.57
CA GLU A 371 16.13 1.57 11.49
C GLU A 371 15.22 0.76 12.42
N TYR A 372 14.51 -0.26 11.90
CA TYR A 372 13.68 -1.16 12.69
C TYR A 372 14.50 -1.88 13.78
N TYR A 373 15.64 -2.47 13.42
CA TYR A 373 16.52 -3.13 14.38
C TYR A 373 17.17 -2.14 15.35
N SER A 374 17.52 -0.93 14.91
CA SER A 374 18.03 0.14 15.78
C SER A 374 17.03 0.48 16.89
N ARG A 375 15.74 0.63 16.56
CA ARG A 375 14.69 0.91 17.54
C ARG A 375 14.46 -0.25 18.50
N LEU A 376 14.42 -1.48 18.01
CA LEU A 376 14.33 -2.68 18.85
C LEU A 376 15.51 -2.81 19.81
N ASN A 377 16.73 -2.53 19.35
CA ASN A 377 17.93 -2.53 20.19
C ASN A 377 17.92 -1.40 21.25
N ALA A 378 17.23 -0.28 20.97
CA ALA A 378 17.09 0.81 21.93
C ALA A 378 16.00 0.55 22.98
N ASP A 379 14.92 -0.13 22.60
CA ASP A 379 13.81 -0.51 23.47
C ASP A 379 13.37 -1.96 23.21
N HIS A 380 13.80 -2.87 24.09
CA HIS A 380 13.51 -4.30 24.00
C HIS A 380 12.03 -4.65 24.29
N THR A 381 11.21 -3.65 24.65
CA THR A 381 9.76 -3.81 24.86
C THR A 381 8.94 -3.32 23.68
N LEU A 382 9.58 -2.73 22.67
CA LEU A 382 8.94 -2.24 21.47
C LEU A 382 8.34 -3.41 20.67
N THR A 383 7.07 -3.27 20.31
CA THR A 383 6.33 -4.25 19.50
C THR A 383 5.92 -3.64 18.17
N PRO A 384 5.89 -4.42 17.08
CA PRO A 384 5.42 -3.94 15.80
C PRO A 384 3.95 -3.50 15.84
N ASP A 385 3.68 -2.31 15.32
CA ASP A 385 2.34 -1.86 14.95
C ASP A 385 2.42 -1.00 13.68
N ARG A 386 1.28 -0.71 13.05
CA ARG A 386 1.26 0.07 11.80
C ARG A 386 1.94 1.44 11.96
N ASN A 387 1.73 2.10 13.10
CA ASN A 387 2.29 3.44 13.35
C ASN A 387 3.81 3.41 13.40
N LEU A 388 4.39 2.40 14.06
CA LEU A 388 5.82 2.18 14.10
C LEU A 388 6.37 1.98 12.68
N ILE A 389 5.73 1.11 11.88
CA ILE A 389 6.18 0.79 10.53
C ILE A 389 6.13 2.02 9.61
N VAL A 390 5.01 2.75 9.61
CA VAL A 390 4.89 4.01 8.84
C VAL A 390 5.92 5.04 9.30
N ASN A 391 6.10 5.19 10.62
CA ASN A 391 7.05 6.15 11.14
C ASN A 391 8.52 5.80 10.83
N ILE A 392 8.86 4.51 10.70
CA ILE A 392 10.16 4.08 10.20
C ILE A 392 10.32 4.55 8.74
N PHE A 393 9.32 4.36 7.89
CA PHE A 393 9.37 4.85 6.51
C PHE A 393 9.54 6.36 6.43
N GLU A 394 8.77 7.14 7.21
CA GLU A 394 8.90 8.60 7.33
C GLU A 394 10.30 9.04 7.81
N THR A 395 11.02 8.18 8.52
CA THR A 395 12.37 8.47 9.01
C THR A 395 13.42 8.24 7.93
N ILE A 396 13.22 7.27 7.04
CA ILE A 396 14.22 6.85 6.05
C ILE A 396 14.02 7.45 4.66
N THR A 397 12.81 7.93 4.36
CA THR A 397 12.47 8.59 3.09
C THR A 397 11.41 9.66 3.33
N GLU A 398 11.54 10.80 2.65
CA GLU A 398 10.62 11.93 2.79
C GLU A 398 9.33 11.69 2.00
N GLU A 399 9.47 11.22 0.76
CA GLU A 399 8.38 11.08 -0.20
C GLU A 399 8.58 9.88 -1.12
N ILE A 400 7.47 9.43 -1.72
CA ILE A 400 7.39 8.46 -2.82
C ILE A 400 6.35 9.02 -3.79
N GLU A 401 6.62 9.00 -5.10
CA GLU A 401 5.79 9.66 -6.12
C GLU A 401 5.52 11.13 -5.77
N ARG A 402 6.53 11.82 -5.20
CA ARG A 402 6.45 13.20 -4.66
C ARG A 402 5.32 13.44 -3.64
N THR A 403 4.80 12.36 -3.07
CA THR A 403 3.81 12.39 -2.00
C THR A 403 4.53 12.04 -0.70
N PRO A 404 4.33 12.80 0.40
CA PRO A 404 4.88 12.44 1.71
C PRO A 404 4.64 10.96 2.01
N VAL A 405 5.69 10.22 2.40
CA VAL A 405 5.63 8.74 2.37
C VAL A 405 4.52 8.16 3.25
N GLY A 406 4.19 8.80 4.37
CA GLY A 406 3.07 8.39 5.21
C GLY A 406 1.72 8.47 4.50
N ASP A 407 1.47 9.57 3.77
CA ASP A 407 0.26 9.76 2.97
C ASP A 407 0.24 8.78 1.78
N TRP A 408 1.39 8.58 1.15
CA TRP A 408 1.55 7.59 0.09
C TRP A 408 1.21 6.17 0.56
N ILE A 409 1.74 5.74 1.71
CA ILE A 409 1.42 4.42 2.30
C ILE A 409 -0.08 4.30 2.59
N ASN A 410 -0.72 5.35 3.11
CA ASN A 410 -2.15 5.38 3.38
C ASN A 410 -3.02 5.28 2.11
N ALA A 411 -2.50 5.70 0.96
CA ALA A 411 -3.17 5.53 -0.32
C ALA A 411 -3.10 4.08 -0.85
N GLN A 412 -2.17 3.26 -0.36
CA GLN A 412 -2.03 1.85 -0.78
C GLN A 412 -2.97 0.97 0.05
N LYS A 413 -4.09 0.54 -0.54
CA LYS A 413 -5.18 -0.17 0.16
C LYS A 413 -4.76 -1.53 0.73
N ILE A 414 -3.70 -2.13 0.17
CA ILE A 414 -3.11 -3.36 0.69
C ILE A 414 -2.33 -3.17 2.01
N LEU A 415 -1.95 -1.93 2.35
CA LEU A 415 -1.17 -1.57 3.55
C LEU A 415 -2.03 -0.93 4.66
N ASP A 416 -3.35 -0.97 4.52
CA ASP A 416 -4.26 -0.29 5.46
C ASP A 416 -4.31 -1.01 6.83
N CYS A 417 -4.05 -2.31 6.88
CA CYS A 417 -4.08 -3.15 8.11
C CYS A 417 -5.40 -3.06 8.92
N GLU A 418 -6.43 -2.46 8.34
CA GLU A 418 -7.76 -2.29 8.92
C GLU A 418 -8.77 -3.27 8.29
N THR A 419 -9.92 -3.39 8.92
CA THR A 419 -11.05 -4.18 8.41
C THR A 419 -12.33 -3.38 8.51
N ASP A 420 -12.96 -3.18 7.36
CA ASP A 420 -14.34 -2.72 7.27
C ASP A 420 -15.27 -3.90 7.61
N ILE A 421 -15.82 -3.90 8.84
CA ILE A 421 -16.81 -4.90 9.29
C ILE A 421 -18.15 -4.58 8.61
N GLU A 422 -18.30 -5.02 7.38
CA GLU A 422 -19.48 -4.78 6.58
C GLU A 422 -19.69 -5.84 5.49
N LYS A 423 -20.86 -5.79 4.87
CA LYS A 423 -21.15 -6.51 3.63
C LYS A 423 -20.53 -5.73 2.47
N LYS A 424 -19.65 -6.35 1.68
CA LYS A 424 -18.96 -5.72 0.56
C LYS A 424 -19.04 -6.57 -0.72
N VAL A 425 -18.95 -5.90 -1.87
CA VAL A 425 -18.83 -6.56 -3.18
C VAL A 425 -17.38 -6.46 -3.63
N PHE A 426 -16.66 -7.58 -3.59
CA PHE A 426 -15.27 -7.68 -4.04
C PHE A 426 -15.21 -8.18 -5.50
N MET A 427 -14.43 -7.51 -6.35
CA MET A 427 -14.20 -7.95 -7.73
C MET A 427 -12.72 -8.26 -7.98
N LEU A 428 -12.42 -9.53 -8.22
CA LEU A 428 -11.09 -9.98 -8.65
C LEU A 428 -10.99 -9.95 -10.16
N THR A 429 -9.98 -9.26 -10.71
CA THR A 429 -9.86 -9.07 -12.16
C THR A 429 -8.54 -9.63 -12.67
N PHE A 430 -8.60 -10.43 -13.73
CA PHE A 430 -7.43 -10.86 -14.49
C PHE A 430 -7.48 -10.27 -15.88
N THR A 431 -6.50 -9.45 -16.23
CA THR A 431 -6.40 -8.86 -17.55
C THR A 431 -5.50 -9.73 -18.44
N SER A 432 -5.94 -10.04 -19.65
CA SER A 432 -5.15 -10.72 -20.66
C SER A 432 -5.10 -9.88 -21.93
N LEU A 433 -3.87 -9.59 -22.34
CA LEU A 433 -3.50 -8.99 -23.61
C LEU A 433 -3.19 -10.15 -24.56
N SER A 434 -4.07 -10.36 -25.54
CA SER A 434 -3.87 -11.42 -26.53
C SER A 434 -4.11 -10.88 -27.92
N TRP A 435 -3.47 -11.48 -28.92
CA TRP A 435 -3.53 -11.16 -30.35
C TRP A 435 -4.93 -11.13 -30.99
N ALA A 436 -5.98 -11.48 -30.24
CA ALA A 436 -7.36 -11.47 -30.71
C ALA A 436 -8.26 -10.50 -29.91
N SER A 437 -7.84 -10.05 -28.72
CA SER A 437 -8.67 -9.19 -27.85
C SER A 437 -7.95 -8.76 -26.58
N PHE A 438 -8.19 -7.52 -26.16
CA PHE A 438 -8.07 -7.07 -24.75
C PHE A 438 -9.22 -7.68 -23.95
N THR A 439 -8.88 -8.50 -22.96
CA THR A 439 -9.88 -9.25 -22.17
C THR A 439 -9.64 -9.10 -20.68
N GLN A 440 -10.74 -9.05 -19.94
CA GLN A 440 -10.75 -9.00 -18.49
C GLN A 440 -11.67 -10.11 -17.96
N ASP A 441 -11.09 -11.08 -17.23
CA ASP A 441 -11.84 -12.06 -16.44
C ASP A 441 -12.18 -11.42 -15.09
N ASN A 442 -13.46 -11.09 -14.87
CA ASN A 442 -13.92 -10.39 -13.68
C ASN A 442 -14.74 -11.35 -12.80
N ARG A 443 -14.22 -11.64 -11.61
CA ARG A 443 -14.86 -12.52 -10.63
C ARG A 443 -15.45 -11.69 -9.51
N MET A 444 -16.77 -11.62 -9.45
CA MET A 444 -17.51 -10.86 -8.45
C MET A 444 -17.89 -11.74 -7.26
N PHE A 445 -17.67 -11.23 -6.06
CA PHE A 445 -17.96 -11.87 -4.79
C PHE A 445 -18.75 -10.90 -3.91
N PHE A 446 -19.91 -11.34 -3.42
CA PHE A 446 -20.65 -10.65 -2.37
C PHE A 446 -20.42 -11.38 -1.04
N LEU A 447 -19.72 -10.70 -0.13
CA LEU A 447 -19.20 -11.25 1.11
C LEU A 447 -19.40 -10.30 2.28
N GLU A 448 -19.22 -10.80 3.50
CA GLU A 448 -19.36 -10.05 4.74
C GLU A 448 -18.09 -10.23 5.57
N THR A 449 -17.47 -9.13 5.96
CA THR A 449 -16.25 -9.17 6.77
C THR A 449 -16.62 -9.18 8.26
N HIS A 450 -16.05 -10.11 9.02
CA HIS A 450 -16.37 -10.28 10.43
C HIS A 450 -15.39 -9.54 11.35
N GLN A 451 -15.76 -9.39 12.63
CA GLN A 451 -15.01 -8.66 13.67
C GLN A 451 -13.53 -9.07 13.84
N ASN A 452 -13.16 -10.24 13.30
CA ASN A 452 -11.79 -10.74 13.33
C ASN A 452 -10.95 -10.46 12.06
N GLY A 453 -11.41 -9.66 11.11
CA GLY A 453 -10.72 -9.53 9.81
C GLY A 453 -10.90 -10.73 8.89
N LEU A 454 -11.68 -11.72 9.35
CA LEU A 454 -12.02 -12.88 8.55
C LEU A 454 -13.11 -12.46 7.57
N GLU A 455 -12.78 -12.43 6.29
CA GLU A 455 -13.76 -12.32 5.20
C GLU A 455 -14.60 -13.61 5.10
N TRP A 456 -14.19 -14.67 5.82
CA TRP A 456 -14.77 -16.02 5.78
C TRP A 456 -14.76 -16.67 7.17
N LYS A 457 -15.94 -16.92 7.74
CA LYS A 457 -16.09 -17.63 9.01
C LYS A 457 -17.05 -18.82 8.90
N TRP A 458 -16.62 -19.97 9.41
CA TRP A 458 -17.33 -21.24 9.34
C TRP A 458 -17.97 -21.63 10.67
N THR A 459 -18.58 -20.69 11.41
CA THR A 459 -19.13 -20.97 12.76
C THR A 459 -20.40 -20.21 13.15
N SER A 460 -21.34 -19.98 12.22
CA SER A 460 -22.65 -19.39 12.59
C SER A 460 -23.80 -20.41 12.68
N SER A 461 -24.66 -20.23 13.69
CA SER A 461 -25.94 -20.96 13.85
C SER A 461 -27.16 -20.02 13.79
N ASP A 462 -26.94 -18.73 13.53
CA ASP A 462 -27.99 -17.71 13.40
C ASP A 462 -28.27 -17.46 11.91
N GLN A 463 -29.49 -17.73 11.47
CA GLN A 463 -29.96 -17.52 10.08
C GLN A 463 -30.26 -16.05 9.76
N THR A 464 -30.14 -15.13 10.73
CA THR A 464 -30.67 -13.77 10.63
C THR A 464 -29.66 -12.66 10.96
N GLY A 465 -28.46 -12.99 11.44
CA GLY A 465 -27.40 -12.02 11.74
C GLY A 465 -27.70 -11.04 12.87
N VAL A 466 -28.68 -11.32 13.74
CA VAL A 466 -29.21 -10.31 14.70
C VAL A 466 -28.53 -10.42 16.09
N ASN A 467 -27.87 -11.54 16.42
CA ASN A 467 -27.25 -11.74 17.74
C ASN A 467 -25.79 -12.22 17.67
N GLU A 468 -24.94 -11.56 16.87
CA GLU A 468 -23.49 -11.88 16.77
C GLU A 468 -22.64 -11.44 17.98
N ILE A 469 -23.25 -10.97 19.07
CA ILE A 469 -22.52 -10.56 20.27
C ILE A 469 -22.63 -11.68 21.32
N ASP A 470 -21.72 -12.64 21.27
CA ASP A 470 -21.38 -13.42 22.47
C ASP A 470 -19.87 -13.41 22.70
N VAL A 471 -19.42 -12.35 23.37
CA VAL A 471 -18.06 -12.17 23.90
C VAL A 471 -17.75 -13.11 25.08
N SER A 472 -18.64 -14.02 25.48
CA SER A 472 -18.49 -14.82 26.71
C SER A 472 -17.98 -16.25 26.53
N ALA A 473 -17.75 -16.72 25.30
CA ALA A 473 -17.34 -18.11 25.05
C ALA A 473 -15.89 -18.22 24.52
N ALA A 474 -14.91 -18.11 25.42
CA ALA A 474 -13.48 -18.34 25.15
C ALA A 474 -13.09 -19.82 24.89
N SER A 475 -14.06 -20.72 24.68
CA SER A 475 -13.80 -22.13 24.42
C SER A 475 -15.06 -22.79 23.85
N ALA A 476 -15.07 -23.11 22.56
CA ALA A 476 -15.67 -24.31 21.97
C ALA A 476 -15.89 -24.08 20.47
N GLU A 477 -15.20 -24.90 19.69
CA GLU A 477 -15.53 -25.25 18.30
C GLU A 477 -17.04 -25.35 18.10
N LYS A 478 -17.59 -24.49 17.23
CA LYS A 478 -18.96 -24.63 16.73
C LYS A 478 -18.98 -24.40 15.24
N TRP A 479 -18.60 -25.44 14.51
CA TRP A 479 -18.68 -25.62 13.07
C TRP A 479 -20.07 -25.17 12.59
N GLY A 480 -20.13 -24.16 11.73
CA GLY A 480 -21.33 -23.41 11.39
C GLY A 480 -21.28 -22.90 9.95
N TRP A 481 -22.43 -22.85 9.32
CA TRP A 481 -22.54 -22.68 7.89
C TRP A 481 -22.33 -21.22 7.49
N THR A 482 -21.79 -21.04 6.30
CA THR A 482 -21.41 -19.77 5.68
C THR A 482 -22.58 -18.77 5.65
N HIS A 483 -22.32 -17.49 5.96
CA HIS A 483 -23.20 -16.39 5.54
C HIS A 483 -22.84 -16.00 4.09
N GLN A 484 -23.07 -16.92 3.15
CA GLN A 484 -22.89 -16.62 1.74
C GLN A 484 -24.08 -15.82 1.22
N LEU A 485 -23.92 -14.50 1.18
CA LEU A 485 -24.89 -13.61 0.56
C LEU A 485 -24.88 -13.69 -0.97
N ASN A 486 -23.93 -14.39 -1.61
CA ASN A 486 -23.93 -14.67 -3.06
C ASN A 486 -25.20 -15.35 -3.59
N ASN A 487 -26.04 -15.90 -2.71
CA ASN A 487 -27.37 -16.39 -3.08
C ASN A 487 -28.42 -15.28 -3.29
N THR A 488 -28.03 -14.02 -3.03
CA THR A 488 -28.85 -12.82 -3.13
C THR A 488 -28.88 -12.34 -4.57
N SER A 489 -30.08 -12.04 -5.09
CA SER A 489 -30.19 -11.43 -6.40
C SER A 489 -29.57 -10.04 -6.40
N GLY A 490 -28.81 -9.75 -7.43
CA GLY A 490 -28.21 -8.45 -7.67
C GLY A 490 -28.55 -7.90 -9.05
N GLN A 491 -28.00 -6.74 -9.34
CA GLN A 491 -28.07 -6.07 -10.62
C GLN A 491 -26.68 -5.54 -10.97
N PHE A 492 -26.34 -5.69 -12.23
CA PHE A 492 -25.14 -5.16 -12.84
C PHE A 492 -25.55 -4.09 -13.85
N THR A 493 -24.96 -2.90 -13.75
CA THR A 493 -25.22 -1.80 -14.67
C THR A 493 -23.90 -1.24 -15.20
N THR A 494 -23.79 -1.16 -16.52
CA THR A 494 -22.65 -0.51 -17.19
C THR A 494 -23.01 0.94 -17.49
N ILE A 495 -22.20 1.86 -16.99
CA ILE A 495 -22.33 3.30 -17.20
C ILE A 495 -21.14 3.78 -18.03
N GLN A 496 -21.40 4.55 -19.08
CA GLN A 496 -20.39 5.35 -19.76
C GLN A 496 -19.98 6.46 -18.81
N ASP A 497 -18.74 6.42 -18.32
CA ASP A 497 -18.31 7.33 -17.25
C ASP A 497 -18.33 8.79 -17.72
N TRP A 498 -18.02 9.01 -19.00
CA TRP A 498 -17.85 10.32 -19.61
C TRP A 498 -19.15 11.09 -19.91
N ASP A 499 -20.31 10.45 -19.92
CA ASP A 499 -21.60 11.12 -20.11
C ASP A 499 -22.68 10.64 -19.13
N ASN A 500 -22.28 9.77 -18.20
CA ASN A 500 -23.12 9.13 -17.19
C ASN A 500 -24.33 8.40 -17.79
N VAL A 501 -24.24 7.99 -19.06
CA VAL A 501 -25.30 7.27 -19.76
C VAL A 501 -25.14 5.77 -19.53
N GLN A 502 -26.23 5.14 -19.14
CA GLN A 502 -26.27 3.69 -19.04
C GLN A 502 -26.10 3.04 -20.43
N TYR A 503 -25.07 2.21 -20.57
CA TYR A 503 -24.83 1.43 -21.77
C TYR A 503 -25.61 0.10 -21.72
N GLY A 504 -26.63 -0.01 -22.56
CA GLY A 504 -27.47 -1.20 -22.65
C GLY A 504 -28.37 -1.42 -21.42
N ALA A 505 -29.13 -2.51 -21.41
CA ALA A 505 -30.00 -2.84 -20.29
C ALA A 505 -29.20 -3.45 -19.14
N SER A 506 -29.52 -3.05 -17.89
CA SER A 506 -28.95 -3.68 -16.70
C SER A 506 -29.22 -5.18 -16.70
N LYS A 507 -28.26 -5.93 -16.16
CA LYS A 507 -28.30 -7.40 -16.13
C LYS A 507 -28.55 -7.86 -14.71
N SER A 508 -29.57 -8.68 -14.52
CA SER A 508 -29.81 -9.31 -13.23
C SER A 508 -28.73 -10.34 -12.95
N ILE A 509 -28.15 -10.27 -11.76
CA ILE A 509 -27.30 -11.31 -11.18
C ILE A 509 -28.26 -12.22 -10.41
N VAL A 510 -28.60 -13.39 -10.97
CA VAL A 510 -29.58 -14.31 -10.37
C VAL A 510 -28.89 -15.58 -9.89
N ASN A 511 -29.37 -16.12 -8.78
CA ASN A 511 -28.99 -17.39 -8.23
C ASN A 511 -30.13 -18.41 -8.40
N ASP A 512 -30.12 -19.18 -9.48
CA ASP A 512 -31.15 -20.17 -9.71
C ASP A 512 -30.77 -21.56 -9.19
N TYR A 513 -31.54 -22.01 -8.20
CA TYR A 513 -31.61 -23.36 -7.63
C TYR A 513 -31.23 -24.50 -8.59
N HIS A 514 -30.61 -25.56 -8.04
CA HIS A 514 -30.38 -26.86 -8.70
C HIS A 514 -31.71 -27.50 -9.15
N GLY A 515 -32.13 -27.20 -10.38
CA GLY A 515 -33.22 -27.87 -11.07
C GLY A 515 -32.70 -28.55 -12.33
N LEU A 516 -33.11 -29.81 -12.54
CA LEU A 516 -32.77 -30.58 -13.74
C LEU A 516 -33.18 -29.80 -15.01
N TYR A 517 -32.19 -29.64 -15.89
CA TYR A 517 -32.25 -29.10 -17.24
C TYR A 517 -33.58 -29.32 -17.97
N ASP A 518 -34.33 -28.25 -18.23
CA ASP A 518 -34.99 -27.93 -19.52
C ASP A 518 -35.73 -26.57 -19.42
N GLY A 519 -35.06 -25.48 -19.82
CA GLY A 519 -35.75 -24.20 -20.11
C GLY A 519 -35.48 -23.03 -19.16
N THR A 520 -34.23 -22.55 -19.21
CA THR A 520 -33.73 -21.19 -18.91
C THR A 520 -33.84 -20.64 -17.48
N ASN A 521 -32.66 -20.50 -16.84
CA ASN A 521 -32.40 -19.83 -15.58
C ASN A 521 -30.89 -19.45 -15.49
N LEU A 522 -30.56 -18.35 -14.81
CA LEU A 522 -29.21 -17.77 -14.61
C LEU A 522 -28.58 -18.37 -13.33
N SER A 523 -27.36 -18.91 -13.44
CA SER A 523 -26.65 -19.52 -12.30
C SER A 523 -25.59 -18.55 -11.76
N GLY A 524 -25.55 -18.38 -10.44
CA GLY A 524 -24.53 -17.58 -9.75
C GLY A 524 -23.12 -18.21 -9.82
N PRO A 525 -22.09 -17.51 -9.33
CA PRO A 525 -20.69 -17.95 -9.43
C PRO A 525 -20.46 -19.24 -8.62
N TYR A 526 -19.92 -20.28 -9.27
CA TYR A 526 -19.46 -21.50 -8.60
C TYR A 526 -18.18 -21.22 -7.80
N GLN A 527 -18.12 -21.82 -6.62
CA GLN A 527 -16.97 -21.79 -5.72
C GLN A 527 -16.46 -23.22 -5.58
N GLY A 528 -15.14 -23.39 -5.65
CA GLY A 528 -14.38 -24.64 -5.78
C GLY A 528 -14.82 -25.83 -4.93
N ALA A 529 -14.19 -26.99 -5.16
CA ALA A 529 -14.35 -28.13 -4.26
C ALA A 529 -13.85 -27.78 -2.85
N ASN A 530 -14.46 -28.40 -1.82
CA ASN A 530 -14.06 -28.29 -0.43
C ASN A 530 -12.55 -28.60 -0.25
N PRO A 531 -11.72 -27.66 0.27
CA PRO A 531 -10.28 -27.89 0.39
C PRO A 531 -9.88 -28.62 1.67
N TYR A 532 -10.79 -28.97 2.58
CA TYR A 532 -10.39 -29.72 3.78
C TYR A 532 -10.05 -31.19 3.44
N TYR A 533 -8.75 -31.42 3.23
CA TYR A 533 -8.09 -32.62 3.74
C TYR A 533 -8.28 -32.63 5.26
N SER A 534 -8.99 -33.61 5.80
CA SER A 534 -8.97 -33.85 7.24
C SER A 534 -7.53 -34.25 7.63
N LEU A 535 -6.97 -33.51 8.60
CA LEU A 535 -5.68 -33.79 9.23
C LEU A 535 -5.65 -35.13 10.00
N ASP A 536 -6.74 -35.90 9.99
CA ASP A 536 -6.98 -37.05 10.85
C ASP A 536 -6.92 -38.40 10.12
N GLY A 537 -6.55 -38.44 8.83
CA GLY A 537 -6.48 -39.71 8.08
C GLY A 537 -7.82 -40.46 7.95
N LEU A 538 -8.94 -39.80 8.26
CA LEU A 538 -10.28 -40.32 8.03
C LEU A 538 -10.69 -39.98 6.59
N SER A 539 -10.58 -40.98 5.73
CA SER A 539 -11.07 -40.94 4.36
C SER A 539 -12.58 -40.65 4.32
N TYR A 540 -13.00 -39.46 3.90
CA TYR A 540 -14.35 -39.26 3.39
C TYR A 540 -14.42 -38.24 2.24
N ASP A 541 -14.77 -38.82 1.08
CA ASP A 541 -15.43 -38.30 -0.12
C ASP A 541 -14.92 -37.01 -0.78
N SER A 542 -14.01 -37.20 -1.74
CA SER A 542 -13.57 -36.24 -2.75
C SER A 542 -14.67 -35.80 -3.75
N SER A 543 -15.96 -35.96 -3.43
CA SER A 543 -17.06 -35.67 -4.36
C SER A 543 -18.33 -35.01 -3.76
N GLY A 544 -18.27 -34.40 -2.57
CA GLY A 544 -19.41 -33.68 -1.99
C GLY A 544 -19.57 -32.23 -2.49
N PRO A 545 -20.69 -31.84 -3.14
CA PRO A 545 -20.93 -30.45 -3.54
C PRO A 545 -21.37 -29.55 -2.37
N PHE A 546 -20.98 -28.27 -2.43
CA PHE A 546 -21.49 -27.21 -1.56
C PHE A 546 -23.00 -27.02 -1.78
N THR A 547 -23.83 -27.33 -0.79
CA THR A 547 -25.22 -26.85 -0.77
C THR A 547 -25.65 -26.47 0.64
N ARG A 548 -26.48 -25.43 0.71
CA ARG A 548 -27.31 -25.01 1.85
C ARG A 548 -28.27 -26.11 2.35
N ASP A 549 -28.33 -27.28 1.71
CA ASP A 549 -29.52 -28.14 1.72
C ASP A 549 -29.26 -29.63 2.00
N LEU A 550 -28.22 -29.98 2.76
CA LEU A 550 -28.01 -31.37 3.21
C LEU A 550 -28.91 -31.77 4.39
N MET A 551 -30.18 -31.35 4.34
CA MET A 551 -31.29 -32.03 5.03
C MET A 551 -32.53 -32.24 4.15
N GLN A 552 -32.43 -32.27 2.81
CA GLN A 552 -33.48 -32.89 1.99
C GLN A 552 -32.92 -33.79 0.86
N ASN A 553 -32.69 -35.05 1.23
CA ASN A 553 -33.05 -36.25 0.45
C ASN A 553 -32.13 -36.74 -0.72
N GLN A 554 -31.19 -37.61 -0.35
CA GLN A 554 -30.77 -38.87 -1.02
C GLN A 554 -30.03 -38.92 -2.38
N THR A 555 -28.90 -39.65 -2.31
CA THR A 555 -28.34 -40.69 -3.20
C THR A 555 -27.48 -40.32 -4.43
N TYR A 556 -26.16 -40.52 -4.24
CA TYR A 556 -25.15 -41.11 -5.13
C TYR A 556 -25.32 -40.97 -6.66
N SER A 557 -24.46 -40.13 -7.25
CA SER A 557 -23.69 -40.52 -8.44
C SER A 557 -22.42 -39.66 -8.57
N VAL A 558 -21.27 -40.33 -8.48
CA VAL A 558 -19.93 -39.78 -8.63
C VAL A 558 -19.61 -39.60 -10.12
N GLY A 559 -19.16 -38.41 -10.50
CA GLY A 559 -18.55 -38.14 -11.80
C GLY A 559 -19.24 -37.04 -12.62
N SER A 560 -18.48 -36.00 -12.98
CA SER A 560 -18.72 -34.98 -14.03
C SER A 560 -19.23 -33.57 -13.68
N GLU A 561 -19.16 -33.12 -12.42
CA GLU A 561 -19.49 -31.72 -12.09
C GLU A 561 -18.25 -30.94 -11.65
N MET A 562 -17.53 -30.36 -12.63
CA MET A 562 -16.53 -29.32 -12.36
C MET A 562 -17.24 -27.97 -12.19
N GLY A 563 -16.52 -27.04 -11.61
CA GLY A 563 -17.04 -25.74 -11.26
C GLY A 563 -17.33 -24.76 -12.36
N LYS A 564 -18.48 -24.08 -12.27
CA LYS A 564 -18.99 -23.13 -13.28
C LYS A 564 -18.75 -21.65 -12.88
N ARG A 565 -17.75 -21.06 -13.53
CA ARG A 565 -16.99 -19.84 -13.16
C ARG A 565 -17.66 -18.50 -13.51
N ALA A 566 -16.98 -17.44 -13.06
CA ALA A 566 -17.13 -15.98 -13.20
C ALA A 566 -17.68 -15.39 -14.53
N LEU A 567 -17.95 -14.07 -14.49
CA LEU A 567 -18.32 -13.24 -15.63
C LEU A 567 -17.05 -12.93 -16.45
N ALA A 568 -16.96 -13.46 -17.67
CA ALA A 568 -15.83 -13.23 -18.55
C ALA A 568 -16.14 -12.10 -19.54
N MET A 569 -15.23 -11.14 -19.69
CA MET A 569 -15.45 -9.95 -20.51
C MET A 569 -14.31 -9.73 -21.51
N GLY A 570 -14.66 -9.51 -22.76
CA GLY A 570 -13.73 -9.05 -23.79
C GLY A 570 -14.13 -7.67 -24.31
N SER A 571 -13.18 -6.98 -24.94
CA SER A 571 -13.35 -5.67 -25.57
C SER A 571 -14.57 -5.56 -26.49
N GLN A 572 -15.04 -6.68 -27.05
CA GLN A 572 -16.15 -6.73 -28.01
C GLN A 572 -17.41 -7.42 -27.49
N GLN A 573 -17.27 -8.27 -26.46
CA GLN A 573 -18.33 -9.20 -26.04
C GLN A 573 -18.26 -9.53 -24.55
N MET A 574 -19.40 -9.34 -23.88
CA MET A 574 -19.63 -9.82 -22.53
C MET A 574 -20.20 -11.24 -22.53
N TYR A 575 -19.72 -12.11 -21.65
CA TYR A 575 -20.26 -13.45 -21.46
C TYR A 575 -20.52 -13.76 -19.98
N THR A 576 -21.75 -14.11 -19.61
CA THR A 576 -22.02 -14.79 -18.32
C THR A 576 -21.84 -16.30 -18.53
N SER A 577 -20.73 -16.87 -18.06
CA SER A 577 -20.44 -18.30 -18.25
C SER A 577 -21.18 -19.17 -17.22
N THR A 578 -21.53 -20.41 -17.60
CA THR A 578 -22.01 -21.45 -16.66
C THR A 578 -21.46 -22.83 -17.04
N ALA A 579 -20.16 -22.99 -17.31
CA ALA A 579 -19.60 -24.30 -17.71
C ALA A 579 -18.13 -24.54 -17.31
N ASN A 580 -17.77 -25.84 -17.30
CA ASN A 580 -16.60 -26.50 -16.70
C ASN A 580 -15.21 -26.16 -17.28
N ASP A 581 -15.14 -25.46 -18.41
CA ASP A 581 -13.87 -25.04 -19.02
C ASP A 581 -13.98 -23.55 -19.33
N ALA A 582 -13.13 -22.72 -18.73
CA ALA A 582 -12.97 -21.30 -19.08
C ALA A 582 -12.28 -21.14 -20.44
N ASN A 583 -12.82 -21.76 -21.49
CA ASN A 583 -12.38 -21.53 -22.86
C ASN A 583 -13.03 -20.26 -23.38
N PHE A 584 -12.23 -19.21 -23.55
CA PHE A 584 -12.59 -17.91 -24.16
C PHE A 584 -12.90 -18.01 -25.68
N TRP A 585 -13.34 -19.17 -26.17
CA TRP A 585 -13.70 -19.42 -27.57
C TRP A 585 -14.93 -20.33 -27.61
N PRO A 586 -16.06 -19.96 -28.22
CA PRO A 586 -17.32 -20.60 -27.89
C PRO A 586 -17.51 -21.92 -28.64
N PRO A 587 -17.86 -22.99 -27.91
CA PRO A 587 -19.04 -23.74 -28.29
C PRO A 587 -20.07 -23.71 -27.15
N GLY A 588 -21.19 -23.00 -27.36
CA GLY A 588 -22.34 -23.03 -26.44
C GLY A 588 -22.95 -21.68 -26.03
N ILE A 589 -22.94 -20.67 -26.90
CA ILE A 589 -23.48 -19.32 -26.64
C ILE A 589 -24.99 -19.37 -26.27
N ILE A 590 -25.36 -18.75 -25.15
CA ILE A 590 -26.76 -18.38 -24.85
C ILE A 590 -26.92 -16.88 -25.18
N PRO A 591 -27.72 -16.49 -26.19
CA PRO A 591 -27.83 -15.10 -26.65
C PRO A 591 -28.21 -14.06 -25.58
N ASP A 592 -29.02 -14.42 -24.59
CA ASP A 592 -29.48 -13.50 -23.52
C ASP A 592 -28.36 -13.07 -22.55
N ARG A 593 -27.22 -13.78 -22.61
CA ARG A 593 -26.05 -13.63 -21.74
C ARG A 593 -24.93 -12.82 -22.37
N LYS A 594 -25.22 -12.19 -23.51
CA LYS A 594 -24.30 -11.41 -24.32
C LYS A 594 -24.69 -9.93 -24.26
N ILE A 595 -23.76 -9.05 -23.89
CA ILE A 595 -23.82 -7.66 -24.34
C ILE A 595 -22.93 -7.60 -25.57
N THR A 596 -23.56 -7.30 -26.71
CA THR A 596 -22.87 -7.06 -27.99
C THR A 596 -22.58 -5.58 -28.14
N ASP A 597 -21.60 -5.28 -29.00
CA ASP A 597 -21.44 -3.97 -29.63
C ASP A 597 -20.82 -2.86 -28.76
N LEU A 598 -20.09 -3.24 -27.69
CA LEU A 598 -19.22 -2.35 -26.90
C LEU A 598 -17.99 -1.87 -27.70
N ASN A 599 -18.20 -1.39 -28.92
CA ASN A 599 -17.13 -0.99 -29.84
C ASN A 599 -16.61 0.42 -29.52
N GLN A 600 -17.39 1.22 -28.79
CA GLN A 600 -16.99 2.58 -28.40
C GLN A 600 -15.96 2.52 -27.27
N SER A 601 -14.74 2.93 -27.59
CA SER A 601 -13.64 3.07 -26.64
C SER A 601 -13.92 4.18 -25.63
N GLY A 602 -13.72 3.85 -24.36
CA GLY A 602 -13.85 4.78 -23.25
C GLY A 602 -13.64 4.12 -21.89
N LEU A 603 -13.68 4.95 -20.85
CA LEU A 603 -13.74 4.50 -19.47
C LEU A 603 -15.21 4.26 -19.09
N TYR A 604 -15.50 3.06 -18.62
CA TYR A 604 -16.82 2.68 -18.16
C TYR A 604 -16.79 2.45 -16.66
N ARG A 605 -17.86 2.84 -15.99
CA ARG A 605 -18.08 2.57 -14.57
C ARG A 605 -19.12 1.47 -14.43
N TRP A 606 -18.81 0.44 -13.64
CA TRP A 606 -19.73 -0.66 -13.37
C TRP A 606 -20.30 -0.52 -11.99
N GLU A 607 -21.61 -0.35 -11.95
CA GLU A 607 -22.39 -0.32 -10.71
C GLU A 607 -22.92 -1.73 -10.42
N LEU A 608 -22.51 -2.26 -9.28
CA LEU A 608 -22.91 -3.55 -8.75
C LEU A 608 -23.84 -3.34 -7.58
N ASP A 609 -25.07 -3.81 -7.68
CA ASP A 609 -26.06 -3.75 -6.61
C ASP A 609 -26.42 -5.15 -6.15
N PHE A 610 -26.34 -5.45 -4.86
CA PHE A 610 -26.87 -6.69 -4.28
C PHE A 610 -27.95 -6.36 -3.24
N PHE A 611 -29.14 -6.94 -3.40
CA PHE A 611 -30.31 -6.59 -2.60
C PHE A 611 -30.61 -7.66 -1.55
N ASP A 612 -30.07 -7.51 -0.34
CA ASP A 612 -30.44 -8.39 0.76
C ASP A 612 -31.93 -8.22 1.10
N THR A 613 -32.70 -9.30 1.00
CA THR A 613 -34.14 -9.32 1.33
C THR A 613 -34.46 -8.91 2.78
N ALA A 614 -33.47 -8.89 3.67
CA ALA A 614 -33.62 -8.48 5.07
C ALA A 614 -32.82 -7.20 5.46
N GLY A 615 -32.07 -6.58 4.53
CA GLY A 615 -31.13 -5.48 4.81
C GLY A 615 -31.11 -4.34 3.78
N ALA A 616 -30.20 -3.38 3.95
CA ALA A 616 -29.90 -2.38 2.92
C ALA A 616 -29.13 -3.04 1.76
N GLY A 617 -29.38 -2.59 0.53
CA GLY A 617 -28.61 -3.06 -0.62
C GLY A 617 -27.14 -2.65 -0.49
N VAL A 618 -26.23 -3.52 -0.93
CA VAL A 618 -24.80 -3.22 -0.98
C VAL A 618 -24.46 -2.83 -2.40
N GLN A 619 -23.83 -1.67 -2.55
CA GLN A 619 -23.45 -1.09 -3.83
C GLN A 619 -21.93 -1.00 -3.90
N SER A 620 -21.36 -1.28 -5.06
CA SER A 620 -19.94 -1.06 -5.32
C SER A 620 -19.74 -0.63 -6.76
N SER A 621 -18.73 0.20 -6.98
CA SER A 621 -18.39 0.73 -8.29
C SER A 621 -16.98 0.34 -8.73
N TYR A 622 -16.81 0.01 -10.01
CA TYR A 622 -15.52 -0.40 -10.57
C TYR A 622 -15.30 0.19 -11.97
N PHE A 623 -14.13 0.80 -12.20
CA PHE A 623 -13.74 1.38 -13.49
C PHE A 623 -13.14 0.37 -14.45
N ARG A 624 -13.53 0.41 -15.73
CA ARG A 624 -13.14 -0.57 -16.75
C ARG A 624 -12.96 0.09 -18.11
N LEU A 625 -11.84 -0.21 -18.78
CA LEU A 625 -11.61 0.20 -20.16
C LEU A 625 -12.26 -0.80 -21.11
N LEU A 626 -13.13 -0.31 -21.99
CA LEU A 626 -13.83 -1.14 -22.97
C LEU A 626 -13.82 -0.42 -24.33
N GLY A 627 -13.80 -1.18 -25.43
CA GLY A 627 -13.80 -0.68 -26.80
C GLY A 627 -12.72 -1.25 -27.70
N ASP A 628 -12.85 -0.99 -29.00
CA ASP A 628 -11.98 -1.56 -30.04
C ASP A 628 -10.56 -0.96 -30.03
N ASP A 629 -10.37 0.27 -29.54
CA ASP A 629 -9.03 0.91 -29.54
C ASP A 629 -8.05 0.26 -28.56
N PHE A 630 -8.56 -0.52 -27.60
CA PHE A 630 -7.74 -1.24 -26.63
C PHE A 630 -7.27 -2.62 -27.13
N ILE A 631 -7.68 -3.04 -28.33
CA ILE A 631 -7.18 -4.27 -28.96
C ILE A 631 -5.74 -4.04 -29.47
N ASP A 632 -4.87 -5.06 -29.31
CA ASP A 632 -3.46 -5.04 -29.73
C ASP A 632 -2.74 -3.75 -29.30
N ILE A 633 -2.89 -3.42 -28.02
CA ILE A 633 -2.38 -2.17 -27.46
C ILE A 633 -0.85 -2.20 -27.39
N GLN A 634 -0.25 -1.04 -27.65
CA GLN A 634 1.18 -0.77 -27.48
C GLN A 634 1.32 0.57 -26.76
N GLY A 635 2.41 0.71 -26.02
CA GLY A 635 2.73 1.90 -25.23
C GLY A 635 1.95 1.97 -23.92
N VAL A 636 1.30 3.11 -23.68
CA VAL A 636 0.59 3.43 -22.44
C VAL A 636 -0.87 3.67 -22.75
N PHE A 637 -1.76 3.18 -21.91
CA PHE A 637 -3.19 3.38 -22.04
C PHE A 637 -3.85 3.45 -20.68
N GLY A 638 -5.07 3.99 -20.64
CA GLY A 638 -5.66 4.27 -19.35
C GLY A 638 -6.98 5.00 -19.37
N GLY A 639 -7.46 5.27 -18.16
CA GLY A 639 -8.65 6.06 -17.88
C GLY A 639 -8.31 7.32 -17.10
N VAL A 640 -9.17 8.32 -17.22
CA VAL A 640 -9.13 9.56 -16.45
C VAL A 640 -10.54 9.81 -15.91
N TYR A 641 -10.69 9.99 -14.61
CA TYR A 641 -12.00 10.24 -13.99
C TYR A 641 -11.94 11.39 -12.98
N SER A 642 -13.11 11.84 -12.54
CA SER A 642 -13.31 12.83 -11.48
C SER A 642 -14.56 12.49 -10.69
N ASP A 643 -14.57 12.84 -9.40
CA ASP A 643 -15.76 12.76 -8.56
C ASP A 643 -16.75 13.91 -8.87
N THR A 644 -16.30 14.94 -9.59
CA THR A 644 -17.06 16.19 -9.81
C THR A 644 -17.49 16.42 -11.25
N LYS A 645 -16.91 15.69 -12.21
CA LYS A 645 -17.18 15.83 -13.64
C LYS A 645 -17.42 14.46 -14.27
N ASP A 646 -18.49 14.36 -15.05
CA ASP A 646 -18.74 13.17 -15.87
C ASP A 646 -17.74 13.15 -17.05
N LEU A 647 -17.69 14.21 -17.87
CA LEU A 647 -16.79 14.28 -19.03
C LEU A 647 -15.46 15.00 -18.69
N ILE A 648 -14.34 14.32 -18.93
CA ILE A 648 -13.00 14.91 -18.91
C ILE A 648 -12.50 15.06 -20.35
N GLU A 649 -12.46 16.29 -20.83
CA GLU A 649 -11.84 16.67 -22.10
C GLU A 649 -10.48 17.34 -21.86
N GLY A 650 -9.66 17.46 -22.89
CA GLY A 650 -8.29 17.95 -22.77
C GLY A 650 -7.24 16.95 -23.24
N LYS A 651 -6.03 17.14 -22.73
CA LYS A 651 -4.87 16.34 -23.07
C LYS A 651 -4.00 16.03 -21.85
N LEU A 652 -3.26 14.94 -21.96
CA LEU A 652 -2.22 14.52 -21.03
C LEU A 652 -0.85 14.59 -21.69
N ILE A 653 0.15 15.03 -20.97
CA ILE A 653 1.56 14.80 -21.29
C ILE A 653 2.05 13.79 -20.25
N ILE A 654 2.44 12.59 -20.66
CA ILE A 654 2.86 11.51 -19.76
C ILE A 654 4.28 11.16 -20.14
N GLU A 655 5.23 11.50 -19.28
CA GLU A 655 6.65 11.43 -19.60
C GLU A 655 7.42 10.68 -18.53
N HIS A 656 8.39 9.90 -18.99
CA HIS A 656 9.38 9.30 -18.13
C HIS A 656 10.56 10.25 -17.97
N GLU A 657 11.01 10.45 -16.74
CA GLU A 657 12.06 11.43 -16.40
C GLU A 657 13.40 11.19 -17.16
N SER A 658 13.60 9.99 -17.72
CA SER A 658 14.80 9.62 -18.48
C SER A 658 14.69 9.79 -20.00
N TYR A 659 13.48 10.04 -20.54
CA TYR A 659 13.21 9.96 -21.98
C TYR A 659 12.88 11.30 -22.67
N GLY A 660 12.91 12.41 -21.94
CA GLY A 660 12.69 13.75 -22.48
C GLY A 660 11.26 14.00 -22.95
N GLU A 661 11.07 15.07 -23.72
CA GLU A 661 9.76 15.55 -24.14
C GLU A 661 9.09 14.63 -25.16
N GLU A 662 7.84 14.23 -24.89
CA GLU A 662 7.02 13.36 -25.74
C GLU A 662 5.73 14.05 -26.19
N ALA A 663 5.06 13.51 -27.21
CA ALA A 663 3.85 14.14 -27.75
C ALA A 663 2.67 14.11 -26.77
N ASP A 664 1.81 15.11 -26.87
CA ASP A 664 0.54 15.19 -26.16
C ASP A 664 -0.36 13.98 -26.45
N VAL A 665 -1.16 13.58 -25.45
CA VAL A 665 -2.11 12.49 -25.50
C VAL A 665 -3.51 13.06 -25.39
N ILE A 666 -4.33 12.81 -26.39
CA ILE A 666 -5.72 13.28 -26.38
C ILE A 666 -6.55 12.35 -25.49
N ILE A 667 -7.32 12.95 -24.59
CA ILE A 667 -8.33 12.23 -23.82
C ILE A 667 -9.60 12.13 -24.68
N ASN A 668 -10.14 10.91 -24.80
CA ASN A 668 -11.38 10.66 -25.52
C ASN A 668 -12.26 9.70 -24.72
N ASN A 669 -13.50 10.09 -24.43
CA ASN A 669 -14.43 9.32 -23.60
C ASN A 669 -13.80 8.89 -22.27
N ASN A 670 -13.16 9.84 -21.56
CA ASN A 670 -12.44 9.61 -20.30
C ASN A 670 -11.32 8.54 -20.40
N SER A 671 -10.81 8.28 -21.60
CA SER A 671 -9.78 7.28 -21.82
C SER A 671 -8.69 7.76 -22.76
N PHE A 672 -7.55 7.08 -22.73
CA PHE A 672 -6.43 7.40 -23.59
C PHE A 672 -5.61 6.18 -23.98
N LYS A 673 -4.86 6.32 -25.07
CA LYS A 673 -3.86 5.38 -25.57
C LYS A 673 -2.80 6.18 -26.31
N THR A 674 -1.54 5.85 -26.08
CA THR A 674 -0.41 6.50 -26.76
C THR A 674 0.79 5.58 -26.85
N LEU A 675 1.64 5.81 -27.84
CA LEU A 675 2.97 5.21 -27.88
C LEU A 675 3.93 6.07 -27.07
N ARG A 676 4.70 5.44 -26.19
CA ARG A 676 5.78 6.08 -25.44
C ARG A 676 7.11 5.41 -25.75
N THR A 677 8.16 6.21 -25.80
CA THR A 677 9.52 5.75 -26.10
C THR A 677 10.07 4.79 -25.04
N TRP A 678 9.56 4.89 -23.82
CA TRP A 678 9.90 4.06 -22.68
C TRP A 678 8.94 2.86 -22.46
N ALA A 679 7.90 2.70 -23.28
CA ALA A 679 6.96 1.58 -23.18
C ALA A 679 6.96 0.73 -24.46
N SER A 680 6.58 -0.54 -24.35
CA SER A 680 6.61 -1.50 -25.47
C SER A 680 7.97 -1.56 -26.19
N ILE A 681 9.06 -1.49 -25.43
CA ILE A 681 10.43 -1.58 -25.92
C ILE A 681 10.74 -3.04 -26.25
N PRO A 682 11.26 -3.38 -27.44
CA PRO A 682 11.71 -4.74 -27.74
C PRO A 682 12.79 -5.21 -26.77
N GLU A 683 12.60 -6.38 -26.16
CA GLU A 683 13.61 -7.01 -25.32
C GLU A 683 14.69 -7.63 -26.21
N ILE A 684 15.88 -7.03 -26.22
CA ILE A 684 17.01 -7.48 -27.05
C ILE A 684 17.91 -8.46 -26.31
N ASP A 685 17.84 -8.51 -24.98
CA ASP A 685 18.59 -9.49 -24.20
C ASP A 685 17.90 -10.85 -24.27
N VAL A 686 18.57 -11.81 -24.90
CA VAL A 686 18.10 -13.20 -25.03
C VAL A 686 17.86 -13.87 -23.67
N ASN A 687 18.51 -13.40 -22.60
CA ASN A 687 18.32 -13.89 -21.25
C ASN A 687 17.14 -13.23 -20.51
N ARG A 688 16.42 -12.31 -21.18
CA ARG A 688 15.20 -11.65 -20.68
C ARG A 688 13.99 -11.86 -21.61
N GLN A 689 14.19 -12.45 -22.78
CA GLN A 689 13.15 -12.77 -23.76
C GLN A 689 12.21 -13.92 -23.36
N GLY A 690 12.63 -14.79 -22.44
CA GLY A 690 11.89 -15.97 -22.02
C GLY A 690 11.47 -16.87 -23.18
N GLY A 691 12.41 -17.14 -24.09
CA GLY A 691 12.19 -17.96 -25.29
C GLY A 691 11.34 -17.28 -26.39
N ARG A 692 10.94 -16.02 -26.18
CA ARG A 692 10.06 -15.25 -27.08
C ARG A 692 10.82 -14.05 -27.66
N PRO A 693 11.23 -14.08 -28.94
CA PRO A 693 11.98 -12.98 -29.56
C PRO A 693 11.12 -11.73 -29.82
N ASP A 694 9.80 -11.84 -29.63
CA ASP A 694 8.81 -10.78 -29.75
C ASP A 694 8.45 -10.13 -28.41
N ARG A 695 9.10 -10.54 -27.31
CA ARG A 695 8.85 -9.95 -25.99
C ARG A 695 9.24 -8.48 -25.97
N GLN A 696 8.39 -7.68 -25.34
CA GLN A 696 8.62 -6.27 -25.05
C GLN A 696 8.53 -6.02 -23.54
N TYR A 697 9.01 -4.86 -23.10
CA TYR A 697 8.93 -4.38 -21.73
C TYR A 697 8.70 -2.85 -21.71
N SER A 698 8.35 -2.31 -20.54
CA SER A 698 8.46 -0.86 -20.29
C SER A 698 9.64 -0.62 -19.37
N GLU A 699 10.39 0.46 -19.60
CA GLU A 699 11.45 0.89 -18.70
C GLU A 699 10.84 1.29 -17.34
N PRO A 700 11.26 0.67 -16.22
CA PRO A 700 10.85 1.09 -14.89
C PRO A 700 11.44 2.46 -14.53
N GLY A 701 10.67 3.27 -13.81
CA GLY A 701 11.19 4.54 -13.34
C GLY A 701 10.10 5.53 -12.94
N LYS A 702 10.55 6.76 -12.70
CA LYS A 702 9.69 7.88 -12.35
C LYS A 702 9.10 8.51 -13.62
N THR A 703 7.82 8.81 -13.52
CA THR A 703 7.03 9.44 -14.56
C THR A 703 6.18 10.55 -13.98
N HIS A 704 5.84 11.53 -14.81
CA HIS A 704 4.87 12.55 -14.46
C HIS A 704 3.80 12.66 -15.56
N ALA A 705 2.60 13.07 -15.15
CA ALA A 705 1.46 13.28 -16.01
C ALA A 705 0.95 14.71 -15.85
N ILE A 706 1.07 15.54 -16.88
CA ILE A 706 0.50 16.89 -16.90
C ILE A 706 -0.85 16.84 -17.61
N TYR A 707 -1.92 17.21 -16.90
CA TYR A 707 -3.26 17.39 -17.44
C TYR A 707 -3.50 18.85 -17.80
N ILE A 708 -4.04 19.07 -19.01
CA ILE A 708 -4.49 20.39 -19.48
C ILE A 708 -5.90 20.24 -20.03
N SER A 709 -6.84 20.96 -19.43
CA SER A 709 -8.24 21.01 -19.90
C SER A 709 -8.36 21.68 -21.28
N ASP A 710 -9.33 21.27 -22.09
CA ASP A 710 -9.57 21.83 -23.43
C ASP A 710 -9.87 23.34 -23.44
N ASP A 711 -10.46 23.85 -22.36
CA ASP A 711 -10.76 25.28 -22.20
C ASP A 711 -9.64 26.08 -21.53
N CYS A 712 -8.47 25.46 -21.30
CA CYS A 712 -7.29 26.11 -20.74
C CYS A 712 -7.46 26.65 -19.32
N THR A 713 -8.44 26.15 -18.55
CA THR A 713 -8.68 26.63 -17.18
C THR A 713 -7.98 25.81 -16.11
N GLU A 714 -7.72 24.53 -16.37
CA GLU A 714 -7.04 23.60 -15.46
C GLU A 714 -5.71 23.16 -16.06
N HIS A 715 -4.67 23.30 -15.25
CA HIS A 715 -3.31 22.84 -15.53
C HIS A 715 -2.84 22.12 -14.29
N LYS A 716 -2.69 20.80 -14.37
CA LYS A 716 -2.38 20.00 -13.20
C LYS A 716 -1.31 18.97 -13.49
N ILE A 717 -0.63 18.49 -12.46
CA ILE A 717 0.42 17.48 -12.56
C ILE A 717 0.22 16.38 -11.51
N ASP A 718 0.60 15.17 -11.88
CA ASP A 718 0.58 13.99 -11.02
C ASP A 718 1.83 13.14 -11.28
N PHE A 719 2.26 12.38 -10.30
CA PHE A 719 3.51 11.63 -10.33
C PHE A 719 3.26 10.14 -10.15
N ARG A 720 3.98 9.32 -10.91
CA ARG A 720 3.87 7.86 -10.84
C ARG A 720 5.26 7.23 -10.94
N THR A 721 5.47 6.19 -10.16
CA THR A 721 6.58 5.26 -10.29
C THR A 721 6.04 3.97 -10.89
N ILE A 722 6.59 3.57 -12.03
CA ILE A 722 6.15 2.40 -12.79
C ILE A 722 7.21 1.30 -12.76
N GLY A 723 6.75 0.04 -12.76
CA GLY A 723 7.62 -1.12 -12.94
C GLY A 723 7.76 -1.50 -14.41
N TYR A 724 8.32 -2.69 -14.69
CA TYR A 724 8.17 -3.26 -16.03
C TYR A 724 6.67 -3.48 -16.33
N GLY A 725 6.29 -3.27 -17.59
CA GLY A 725 4.92 -3.41 -18.08
C GLY A 725 4.41 -4.84 -18.05
N ASP A 726 3.42 -5.12 -18.87
CA ASP A 726 3.00 -6.50 -19.06
C ASP A 726 4.14 -7.36 -19.66
N GLY A 727 4.06 -8.66 -19.43
CA GLY A 727 5.16 -9.56 -19.77
C GLY A 727 5.40 -9.87 -21.24
N LEU A 728 4.52 -9.44 -22.16
CA LEU A 728 4.68 -9.74 -23.59
C LEU A 728 4.71 -8.47 -24.44
N ASP A 729 3.82 -7.52 -24.18
CA ASP A 729 3.65 -6.32 -24.98
C ASP A 729 4.37 -5.10 -24.37
N GLY A 730 4.87 -5.21 -23.13
CA GLY A 730 5.53 -4.14 -22.41
C GLY A 730 4.67 -2.90 -22.19
N VAL A 731 3.36 -3.05 -22.05
CA VAL A 731 2.42 -1.93 -21.89
C VAL A 731 2.17 -1.56 -20.43
N GLN A 732 1.82 -0.29 -20.20
CA GLN A 732 1.34 0.22 -18.90
C GLN A 732 -0.13 0.64 -19.00
N MET A 733 -0.90 0.24 -17.99
CA MET A 733 -2.30 0.59 -17.81
C MET A 733 -2.45 1.49 -16.58
N LEU A 734 -2.86 2.75 -16.81
CA LEU A 734 -2.91 3.78 -15.77
C LEU A 734 -4.35 4.26 -15.52
N LEU A 735 -4.66 4.63 -14.29
CA LEU A 735 -5.93 5.24 -13.93
C LEU A 735 -5.67 6.53 -13.14
N TYR A 736 -6.02 7.65 -13.75
CA TYR A 736 -5.83 8.97 -13.16
C TYR A 736 -7.14 9.51 -12.60
N LYS A 737 -7.08 10.04 -11.39
CA LYS A 737 -8.15 10.87 -10.83
C LYS A 737 -7.72 12.33 -10.88
N VAL A 738 -8.33 13.14 -11.72
CA VAL A 738 -7.92 14.56 -11.95
C VAL A 738 -8.03 15.40 -10.69
N ASP A 739 -8.89 14.99 -9.76
CA ASP A 739 -9.06 15.67 -8.47
C ASP A 739 -7.84 15.51 -7.56
N ASP A 740 -7.06 14.44 -7.73
CA ASP A 740 -5.86 14.15 -6.93
C ASP A 740 -4.60 14.82 -7.51
N PHE A 741 -4.69 15.40 -8.71
CA PHE A 741 -3.55 16.09 -9.32
C PHE A 741 -3.31 17.44 -8.62
N GLU A 742 -2.04 17.82 -8.52
CA GLU A 742 -1.61 19.12 -8.00
C GLU A 742 -1.75 20.21 -9.06
N ASP A 743 -2.20 21.41 -8.66
CA ASP A 743 -2.31 22.55 -9.57
C ASP A 743 -0.93 23.08 -9.97
N ILE A 744 -0.72 23.34 -11.26
CA ILE A 744 0.45 24.04 -11.77
C ILE A 744 0.19 25.54 -11.69
N ILE A 745 0.98 26.24 -10.88
CA ILE A 745 0.77 27.65 -10.55
C ILE A 745 1.97 28.47 -11.03
N PHE A 746 1.71 29.42 -11.93
CA PHE A 746 2.66 30.47 -12.28
C PHE A 746 2.47 31.68 -11.36
N THR A 747 3.54 32.09 -10.69
CA THR A 747 3.59 33.22 -9.76
C THR A 747 4.53 34.29 -10.29
N GLU A 748 3.97 35.38 -10.76
CA GLU A 748 4.69 36.58 -11.18
C GLU A 748 5.16 37.43 -9.98
N THR A 749 6.16 38.28 -10.19
CA THR A 749 6.58 39.29 -9.20
C THR A 749 5.37 40.14 -8.77
N ALA A 750 5.31 40.46 -7.48
CA ALA A 750 4.29 41.37 -6.97
C ALA A 750 4.36 42.75 -7.66
N ASN A 751 3.26 43.50 -7.60
CA ASN A 751 3.24 44.88 -8.10
C ASN A 751 4.35 45.70 -7.41
N LEU A 752 5.05 46.49 -8.22
CA LEU A 752 6.21 47.26 -7.80
C LEU A 752 5.81 48.72 -7.56
N SER A 753 6.32 49.33 -6.49
CA SER A 753 6.23 50.78 -6.24
C SER A 753 7.62 51.30 -5.93
N LEU A 754 8.23 51.98 -6.91
CA LEU A 754 9.66 52.30 -6.93
C LEU A 754 9.90 53.77 -7.26
N CYS A 755 11.08 54.28 -6.89
CA CYS A 755 11.51 55.63 -7.20
C CYS A 755 12.17 55.70 -8.60
N PRO A 756 12.15 56.85 -9.29
CA PRO A 756 12.97 57.05 -10.48
C PRO A 756 14.44 56.71 -10.24
N ASP A 757 15.09 56.16 -11.26
CA ASP A 757 16.49 55.67 -11.23
C ASP A 757 16.74 54.38 -10.44
N GLU A 758 15.73 53.78 -9.81
CA GLU A 758 15.82 52.43 -9.22
C GLU A 758 15.71 51.32 -10.27
N GLU A 759 16.10 50.11 -9.87
CA GLU A 759 16.00 48.90 -10.69
C GLU A 759 14.66 48.20 -10.46
N ALA A 760 13.96 47.86 -11.54
CA ALA A 760 12.74 47.04 -11.49
C ALA A 760 13.03 45.64 -12.04
N ASN A 761 12.84 44.62 -11.20
CA ASN A 761 12.94 43.21 -11.58
C ASN A 761 11.53 42.66 -11.85
N PHE A 762 11.34 42.09 -13.04
CA PHE A 762 10.16 41.33 -13.38
C PHE A 762 10.56 39.87 -13.56
N SER A 763 9.84 38.97 -12.92
CA SER A 763 10.08 37.53 -12.97
C SER A 763 8.79 36.75 -12.83
N VAL A 764 8.81 35.51 -13.31
CA VAL A 764 7.79 34.51 -13.04
C VAL A 764 8.43 33.20 -12.60
N ALA A 765 7.87 32.60 -11.55
CA ALA A 765 8.23 31.28 -11.06
C ALA A 765 7.05 30.32 -11.21
N ASN A 766 7.32 29.02 -11.22
CA ASN A 766 6.31 27.97 -11.13
C ASN A 766 6.66 27.02 -9.97
N ASN A 767 5.67 26.26 -9.49
CA ASN A 767 5.84 25.33 -8.37
C ASN A 767 6.53 23.99 -8.74
N PHE A 768 6.85 23.74 -10.02
CA PHE A 768 7.54 22.54 -10.48
C PHE A 768 8.73 22.88 -11.40
N PRO A 769 9.72 23.64 -10.90
CA PRO A 769 10.79 24.18 -11.72
C PRO A 769 11.66 23.09 -12.34
N ASP A 770 11.82 21.94 -11.70
CA ASP A 770 12.62 20.82 -12.19
C ASP A 770 11.99 20.09 -13.39
N ILE A 771 10.67 20.19 -13.55
CA ILE A 771 9.93 19.62 -14.69
C ILE A 771 9.70 20.67 -15.78
N LEU A 772 9.22 21.86 -15.40
CA LEU A 772 8.69 22.83 -16.34
C LEU A 772 9.72 23.84 -16.84
N ASN A 773 10.88 23.98 -16.19
CA ASN A 773 11.76 25.08 -16.53
C ASN A 773 12.49 24.91 -17.85
N ASP A 774 12.88 23.69 -18.17
CA ASP A 774 13.71 23.37 -19.34
C ASP A 774 12.86 22.77 -20.48
N ASP A 775 11.54 22.69 -20.30
CA ASP A 775 10.60 22.21 -21.31
C ASP A 775 10.45 23.22 -22.45
N SER A 776 10.84 22.80 -23.64
CA SER A 776 10.86 23.62 -24.84
C SER A 776 9.46 23.98 -25.36
N ARG A 777 8.41 23.31 -24.88
CA ARG A 777 7.00 23.57 -25.22
C ARG A 777 6.39 24.67 -24.36
N ILE A 778 7.13 25.21 -23.38
CA ILE A 778 6.72 26.34 -22.55
C ILE A 778 7.49 27.59 -22.97
N THR A 779 6.79 28.63 -23.41
CA THR A 779 7.44 29.88 -23.83
C THR A 779 6.85 31.11 -23.13
N TYR A 780 7.67 32.15 -23.00
CA TYR A 780 7.34 33.36 -22.23
C TYR A 780 7.43 34.59 -23.12
N GLN A 781 6.55 35.56 -22.92
CA GLN A 781 6.60 36.85 -23.59
C GLN A 781 6.09 37.98 -22.69
N TRP A 782 6.99 38.88 -22.30
CA TRP A 782 6.67 40.10 -21.57
C TRP A 782 6.41 41.26 -22.51
N SER A 783 5.34 42.00 -22.27
CA SER A 783 4.99 43.22 -23.01
C SER A 783 4.85 44.42 -22.07
N ASP A 784 5.36 45.57 -22.51
CA ASP A 784 5.27 46.84 -21.79
C ASP A 784 3.83 47.42 -21.81
N PRO A 785 3.54 48.50 -21.06
CA PRO A 785 2.22 49.14 -21.05
C PRO A 785 1.77 49.70 -22.42
N SER A 786 2.68 49.84 -23.38
CA SER A 786 2.39 50.24 -24.75
C SER A 786 2.14 49.06 -25.69
N GLY A 787 2.27 47.82 -25.20
CA GLY A 787 2.09 46.57 -25.94
C GLY A 787 3.32 46.13 -26.75
N ASN A 788 4.51 46.67 -26.48
CA ASN A 788 5.74 46.22 -27.12
C ASN A 788 6.36 45.07 -26.34
N VAL A 789 6.85 44.05 -27.03
CA VAL A 789 7.57 42.93 -26.41
C VAL A 789 8.92 43.42 -25.88
N VAL A 790 9.15 43.24 -24.58
CA VAL A 790 10.37 43.65 -23.87
C VAL A 790 11.28 42.48 -23.51
N SER A 791 10.72 41.29 -23.31
CA SER A 791 11.49 40.07 -23.04
C SER A 791 10.73 38.82 -23.50
N SER A 792 11.48 37.77 -23.84
CA SER A 792 10.96 36.41 -24.06
C SER A 792 11.48 35.41 -23.03
N ASP A 793 12.11 35.91 -21.97
CA ASP A 793 12.67 35.11 -20.88
C ASP A 793 11.74 35.14 -19.67
N LYS A 794 11.99 34.23 -18.70
CA LYS A 794 11.22 34.16 -17.43
C LYS A 794 11.39 35.40 -16.57
N SER A 795 12.43 36.19 -16.80
CA SER A 795 12.69 37.42 -16.10
C SER A 795 13.33 38.46 -16.99
N PHE A 796 13.17 39.74 -16.64
CA PHE A 796 13.93 40.83 -17.20
C PHE A 796 14.03 41.98 -16.20
N ASP A 797 15.08 42.79 -16.36
CA ASP A 797 15.34 43.92 -15.48
C ASP A 797 15.29 45.23 -16.27
N ILE A 798 14.74 46.27 -15.62
CA ILE A 798 14.90 47.65 -16.03
C ILE A 798 15.89 48.27 -15.05
N LEU A 799 17.15 48.42 -15.46
CA LEU A 799 18.27 48.85 -14.60
C LEU A 799 18.15 50.28 -14.04
N SER A 800 17.28 51.11 -14.63
CA SER A 800 17.05 52.50 -14.22
C SER A 800 15.70 52.95 -14.78
N ILE A 801 14.67 52.96 -13.94
CA ILE A 801 13.30 53.26 -14.34
C ILE A 801 13.05 54.77 -14.53
N LEU A 802 12.30 55.10 -15.58
CA LEU A 802 11.82 56.46 -15.88
C LEU A 802 10.31 56.55 -15.62
N ASN A 803 9.81 57.76 -15.35
CA ASN A 803 8.36 58.01 -15.20
C ASN A 803 7.50 57.51 -16.39
N SER A 804 8.09 57.33 -17.59
CA SER A 804 7.42 56.77 -18.76
C SER A 804 7.20 55.25 -18.71
N ASP A 805 7.91 54.55 -17.84
CA ASP A 805 7.90 53.09 -17.74
C ASP A 805 6.77 52.60 -16.80
N ALA A 806 6.15 53.52 -16.05
CA ALA A 806 5.00 53.22 -15.21
C ALA A 806 3.83 52.67 -16.02
N GLY A 807 3.18 51.63 -15.49
CA GLY A 807 1.99 51.03 -16.08
C GLY A 807 1.90 49.53 -15.83
N THR A 808 0.99 48.89 -16.57
CA THR A 808 0.75 47.45 -16.48
C THR A 808 1.60 46.71 -17.51
N TYR A 809 2.54 45.90 -17.02
CA TYR A 809 3.26 44.92 -17.81
C TYR A 809 2.43 43.65 -17.90
N THR A 810 2.36 43.07 -19.10
CA THR A 810 1.62 41.83 -19.36
C THR A 810 2.59 40.70 -19.67
N LEU A 811 2.44 39.58 -18.98
CA LEU A 811 3.16 38.34 -19.25
C LEU A 811 2.20 37.38 -19.94
N GLU A 812 2.56 36.94 -21.13
CA GLU A 812 1.90 35.85 -21.84
C GLU A 812 2.79 34.60 -21.77
N ILE A 813 2.25 33.51 -21.24
CA ILE A 813 2.91 32.20 -21.16
C ILE A 813 2.16 31.29 -22.14
N ASP A 814 2.87 30.74 -23.12
CA ASP A 814 2.37 29.61 -23.91
C ASP A 814 2.75 28.33 -23.17
N PHE A 815 1.81 27.78 -22.43
CA PHE A 815 1.96 26.56 -21.65
C PHE A 815 1.41 25.38 -22.44
N PHE A 816 2.27 24.68 -23.19
CA PHE A 816 1.88 23.56 -24.06
C PHE A 816 0.76 23.94 -25.06
N GLY A 817 0.82 25.11 -25.70
CA GLY A 817 -0.23 25.58 -26.60
C GLY A 817 -1.43 26.24 -25.89
N CYS A 818 -1.39 26.32 -24.56
CA CYS A 818 -2.40 26.97 -23.75
C CYS A 818 -1.91 28.33 -23.26
N GLN A 819 -2.65 29.40 -23.58
CA GLN A 819 -2.20 30.76 -23.29
C GLN A 819 -2.64 31.23 -21.90
N ILE A 820 -1.67 31.51 -21.03
CA ILE A 820 -1.87 32.05 -19.68
C ILE A 820 -1.40 33.50 -19.65
N SER A 821 -2.28 34.41 -19.25
CA SER A 821 -2.00 35.85 -19.17
C SER A 821 -1.93 36.32 -17.72
N LYS A 822 -0.84 36.97 -17.35
CA LYS A 822 -0.58 37.59 -16.04
C LYS A 822 -0.24 39.06 -16.19
N THR A 823 -0.40 39.83 -15.11
CA THR A 823 -0.11 41.27 -15.12
C THR A 823 0.63 41.72 -13.88
N VAL A 824 1.66 42.53 -14.08
CA VAL A 824 2.40 43.21 -13.00
C VAL A 824 2.29 44.71 -13.21
N VAL A 825 1.90 45.44 -12.17
CA VAL A 825 1.80 46.92 -12.20
C VAL A 825 3.07 47.52 -11.63
N LEU A 826 3.73 48.39 -12.39
CA LEU A 826 4.82 49.25 -11.94
C LEU A 826 4.27 50.65 -11.65
N ASN A 827 4.27 51.03 -10.38
CA ASN A 827 4.01 52.39 -9.92
C ASN A 827 5.34 53.10 -9.68
N ILE A 828 5.42 54.37 -10.12
CA ILE A 828 6.60 55.20 -9.87
C ILE A 828 6.22 56.30 -8.89
N GLU A 829 6.89 56.31 -7.73
CA GLU A 829 6.63 57.25 -6.64
C GLU A 829 7.49 58.51 -6.76
N ASN A 830 6.95 59.65 -6.33
CA ASN A 830 7.73 60.89 -6.20
C ASN A 830 8.55 60.84 -4.91
N CYS A 831 9.65 60.11 -4.95
CA CYS A 831 10.61 60.07 -3.86
C CYS A 831 11.37 61.40 -3.82
N SER A 832 10.91 62.35 -3.00
CA SER A 832 11.68 63.56 -2.77
C SER A 832 12.96 63.18 -2.04
N SER A 833 14.12 63.53 -2.62
CA SER A 833 15.36 63.60 -1.86
C SER A 833 15.22 64.77 -0.89
N ASP A 834 14.75 64.49 0.33
CA ASP A 834 14.81 65.50 1.35
C ASP A 834 16.27 65.68 1.78
N SER A 835 16.76 66.87 1.50
CA SER A 835 18.06 67.37 1.92
C SER A 835 17.84 68.59 2.80
N ASP A 836 16.90 68.52 3.76
CA ASP A 836 16.73 69.61 4.70
C ASP A 836 17.75 69.57 5.83
N SER A 837 18.67 70.52 5.70
CA SER A 837 19.58 71.01 6.72
C SER A 837 18.89 71.99 7.68
N ASP A 838 17.67 71.70 8.14
CA ASP A 838 16.97 72.59 9.07
C ASP A 838 16.82 71.95 10.45
N SER A 839 17.50 72.60 11.40
CA SER A 839 17.58 72.26 12.82
C SER A 839 16.34 72.76 13.57
N ASP A 840 15.16 72.25 13.25
CA ASP A 840 13.98 72.49 14.08
C ASP A 840 13.43 71.16 14.64
N SER A 841 13.44 71.11 15.97
CA SER A 841 12.99 70.00 16.79
C SER A 841 11.46 70.00 16.94
N GLU A 842 10.76 69.66 15.87
CA GLU A 842 9.38 69.19 15.91
C GLU A 842 9.36 67.78 15.32
N PRO A 843 8.76 66.77 15.98
CA PRO A 843 8.64 65.44 15.39
C PRO A 843 7.64 65.55 14.24
N ASP A 844 8.11 65.31 13.02
CA ASP A 844 7.30 65.20 11.83
C ASP A 844 6.24 64.10 12.03
N SER A 845 4.96 64.47 12.06
CA SER A 845 3.85 63.57 12.38
C SER A 845 3.23 62.91 11.14
N ASP A 846 3.80 63.12 9.95
CA ASP A 846 3.11 62.76 8.71
C ASP A 846 3.77 61.63 7.90
N ASN A 847 4.75 60.88 8.45
CA ASN A 847 5.29 59.71 7.75
C ASN A 847 5.82 58.59 8.67
N ILE A 848 4.93 57.97 9.44
CA ILE A 848 5.20 56.63 9.96
C ILE A 848 4.84 55.66 8.83
N GLY A 849 5.85 55.04 8.24
CA GLY A 849 5.68 54.06 7.17
C GLY A 849 4.74 52.92 7.55
N ASP A 850 4.26 52.19 6.55
CA ASP A 850 3.44 51.01 6.79
C ASP A 850 4.16 50.02 7.73
N VAL A 851 3.38 49.24 8.49
CA VAL A 851 3.93 48.15 9.30
C VAL A 851 4.44 47.08 8.35
N LEU A 852 5.75 46.78 8.39
CA LEU A 852 6.42 45.86 7.46
C LEU A 852 6.93 44.64 8.23
N PRO A 853 6.20 43.51 8.22
CA PRO A 853 6.67 42.27 8.82
C PRO A 853 7.76 41.65 7.95
N ALA A 854 8.89 41.24 8.55
CA ALA A 854 9.89 40.47 7.84
C ALA A 854 9.27 39.16 7.31
N ASP A 855 9.60 38.81 6.07
CA ASP A 855 9.11 37.61 5.38
C ASP A 855 9.92 36.36 5.72
N THR A 856 11.04 36.51 6.44
CA THR A 856 11.98 35.43 6.76
C THR A 856 12.39 35.47 8.23
N LEU A 857 12.45 34.30 8.87
CA LEU A 857 12.95 34.08 10.23
C LEU A 857 13.93 32.90 10.23
N THR A 858 15.16 33.11 10.71
CA THR A 858 16.23 32.10 10.76
C THR A 858 16.78 31.90 12.16
N PRO A 859 16.07 31.20 13.07
CA PRO A 859 16.48 31.04 14.46
C PRO A 859 17.55 29.96 14.61
N ASN A 860 18.75 30.23 14.07
CA ASN A 860 19.89 29.33 14.00
C ASN A 860 21.07 29.74 14.90
N GLY A 861 20.98 30.91 15.54
CA GLY A 861 21.94 31.46 16.49
C GLY A 861 23.12 32.20 15.87
N ASP A 862 23.04 32.60 14.60
CA ASP A 862 24.09 33.40 13.93
C ASP A 862 23.98 34.92 14.19
N ASN A 863 22.92 35.36 14.88
CA ASN A 863 22.52 36.75 15.16
C ASN A 863 21.94 37.52 13.96
N GLU A 864 21.63 36.86 12.86
CA GLU A 864 20.96 37.41 11.68
C GLU A 864 19.56 36.80 11.55
N ASN A 865 18.51 37.63 11.61
CA ASN A 865 17.10 37.20 11.54
C ASN A 865 16.70 36.08 12.53
N ASP A 866 17.39 35.94 13.67
CA ASP A 866 17.05 34.99 14.73
C ASP A 866 15.71 35.29 15.42
N LEU A 867 15.27 36.56 15.36
CA LEU A 867 14.06 37.06 16.01
C LEU A 867 13.20 37.81 14.99
N TRP A 868 11.88 37.64 15.06
CA TRP A 868 10.98 38.19 14.06
C TRP A 868 10.83 39.70 14.22
N ASN A 869 11.41 40.43 13.28
CA ASN A 869 11.35 41.89 13.22
C ASN A 869 10.17 42.34 12.36
N ILE A 870 9.38 43.28 12.88
CA ILE A 870 8.26 43.92 12.21
C ILE A 870 8.49 45.43 12.31
N GLU A 871 8.97 46.02 11.23
CA GLU A 871 9.33 47.43 11.18
C GLU A 871 8.08 48.32 11.32
N ASN A 872 8.29 49.48 11.95
CA ASN A 872 7.28 50.49 12.25
C ASN A 872 6.16 50.06 13.22
N LEU A 873 6.19 48.83 13.76
CA LEU A 873 5.20 48.35 14.73
C LEU A 873 5.28 49.12 16.06
N GLU A 874 6.47 49.58 16.44
CA GLU A 874 6.74 50.34 17.67
C GLU A 874 6.07 51.72 17.71
N TYR A 875 5.69 52.25 16.55
CA TYR A 875 4.97 53.53 16.44
C TYR A 875 3.44 53.35 16.48
N GLN A 876 2.95 52.11 16.46
CA GLN A 876 1.54 51.76 16.51
C GLN A 876 1.11 51.35 17.91
N SER A 877 -0.18 51.46 18.22
CA SER A 877 -0.72 51.09 19.53
C SER A 877 -1.64 49.88 19.45
N GLY A 878 -1.73 49.10 20.53
CA GLY A 878 -2.69 48.00 20.66
C GLY A 878 -2.55 46.92 19.58
N ASN A 879 -1.34 46.42 19.34
CA ASN A 879 -1.11 45.38 18.33
C ASN A 879 -1.47 43.97 18.85
N THR A 880 -1.92 43.09 17.96
CA THR A 880 -2.17 41.67 18.19
C THR A 880 -1.64 40.88 17.01
N ILE A 881 -0.84 39.86 17.27
CA ILE A 881 -0.19 39.04 16.25
C ILE A 881 -0.66 37.60 16.40
N LYS A 882 -1.04 36.99 15.28
CA LYS A 882 -1.37 35.58 15.18
C LYS A 882 -0.58 34.95 14.05
N VAL A 883 -0.01 33.78 14.29
CA VAL A 883 0.69 32.98 13.27
C VAL A 883 0.06 31.61 13.19
N PHE A 884 -0.08 31.09 11.98
CA PHE A 884 -0.72 29.82 11.65
C PHE A 884 0.22 28.97 10.81
N ASN A 885 0.22 27.66 11.04
CA ASN A 885 0.92 26.73 10.16
C ASN A 885 0.14 26.49 8.85
N ARG A 886 0.73 25.72 7.94
CA ARG A 886 0.14 25.37 6.63
C ARG A 886 -1.24 24.71 6.69
N TRP A 887 -1.62 24.14 7.84
CA TRP A 887 -2.91 23.49 8.08
C TRP A 887 -3.97 24.43 8.70
N GLY A 888 -3.67 25.72 8.82
CA GLY A 888 -4.55 26.71 9.45
C GLY A 888 -4.59 26.62 10.98
N VAL A 889 -3.72 25.81 11.60
CA VAL A 889 -3.61 25.71 13.06
C VAL A 889 -2.79 26.88 13.58
N LYS A 890 -3.33 27.64 14.52
CA LYS A 890 -2.65 28.77 15.16
C LYS A 890 -1.51 28.26 16.04
N VAL A 891 -0.31 28.77 15.80
CA VAL A 891 0.93 28.36 16.47
C VAL A 891 1.52 29.42 17.41
N PHE A 892 1.13 30.68 17.19
CA PHE A 892 1.56 31.82 18.00
C PHE A 892 0.41 32.83 18.09
N ASP A 893 0.18 33.39 19.28
CA ASP A 893 -0.81 34.43 19.54
C ASP A 893 -0.32 35.33 20.67
N VAL A 894 -0.18 36.63 20.40
CA VAL A 894 0.31 37.59 21.39
C VAL A 894 -0.33 38.97 21.18
N THR A 895 -0.61 39.64 22.28
CA THR A 895 -1.03 41.05 22.30
C THR A 895 0.10 41.92 22.81
N ASN A 896 0.27 43.11 22.23
CA ASN A 896 1.39 44.02 22.48
C ASN A 896 2.74 43.36 22.21
N TYR A 897 2.88 42.75 21.03
CA TYR A 897 4.14 42.27 20.52
C TYR A 897 5.16 43.42 20.46
N GLU A 898 6.35 43.15 20.99
CA GLU A 898 7.52 43.99 20.82
C GLU A 898 8.35 43.42 19.66
N SER A 899 8.68 44.26 18.68
CA SER A 899 9.44 43.81 17.50
C SER A 899 10.77 43.17 17.89
N GLY A 900 11.12 42.05 17.24
CA GLY A 900 12.36 41.32 17.49
C GLY A 900 12.37 40.54 18.82
N THR A 901 11.22 40.03 19.30
CA THR A 901 11.15 39.23 20.53
C THR A 901 10.80 37.76 20.34
N TRP A 902 10.22 37.38 19.20
CA TRP A 902 9.84 35.99 18.94
C TRP A 902 10.87 35.26 18.08
N ASN A 903 11.32 34.10 18.55
CA ASN A 903 12.34 33.25 17.90
C ASN A 903 11.73 32.08 17.12
N GLY A 904 10.44 32.11 16.80
CA GLY A 904 9.78 31.00 16.11
C GLY A 904 9.36 29.84 17.01
N GLU A 905 9.38 29.98 18.34
CA GLU A 905 8.82 28.96 19.24
C GLU A 905 7.29 28.96 19.26
N SER A 906 6.72 27.76 19.19
CA SER A 906 5.28 27.54 19.33
C SER A 906 4.82 27.88 20.74
N THR A 907 3.84 28.79 20.87
CA THR A 907 3.15 29.07 22.14
C THR A 907 1.77 28.44 22.20
N GLU A 908 1.23 28.02 21.05
CA GLU A 908 0.00 27.23 20.90
C GLU A 908 0.21 26.14 19.81
N GLY A 909 -0.51 25.02 19.86
CA GLY A 909 -0.44 23.98 18.82
C GLY A 909 0.77 23.03 18.88
N GLY A 910 1.60 23.08 19.93
CA GLY A 910 2.76 22.21 20.13
C GLY A 910 3.69 22.70 21.23
N SER A 911 4.91 22.16 21.30
CA SER A 911 5.99 22.67 22.16
C SER A 911 7.32 22.67 21.42
N GLY A 912 8.07 23.76 21.50
CA GLY A 912 9.41 23.90 20.88
C GLY A 912 9.41 24.79 19.64
N LEU A 913 10.55 24.80 18.95
CA LEU A 913 10.79 25.59 17.74
C LEU A 913 9.90 25.10 16.58
N LEU A 914 9.25 26.02 15.86
CA LEU A 914 8.36 25.69 14.76
C LEU A 914 9.14 25.22 13.53
N PRO A 915 8.84 24.04 12.94
CA PRO A 915 9.57 23.47 11.80
C PRO A 915 9.76 24.43 10.63
N ALA A 916 10.81 24.23 9.85
CA ALA A 916 11.04 25.00 8.63
C ALA A 916 9.85 24.89 7.66
N GLY A 917 9.48 26.01 7.05
CA GLY A 917 8.33 26.09 6.15
C GLY A 917 7.59 27.43 6.22
N SER A 918 6.52 27.53 5.43
CA SER A 918 5.70 28.73 5.34
C SER A 918 4.63 28.79 6.44
N TYR A 919 4.53 29.95 7.08
CA TYR A 919 3.54 30.27 8.10
C TYR A 919 2.75 31.50 7.68
N TYR A 920 1.44 31.44 7.87
CA TYR A 920 0.56 32.58 7.61
C TYR A 920 0.46 33.44 8.86
N TYR A 921 0.60 34.76 8.75
CA TYR A 921 0.41 35.67 9.88
C TYR A 921 -0.77 36.62 9.65
N ALA A 922 -1.36 37.04 10.75
CA ALA A 922 -2.34 38.13 10.82
C ALA A 922 -1.95 39.07 11.96
N ILE A 923 -1.69 40.33 11.62
CA ILE A 923 -1.28 41.40 12.52
C ILE A 923 -2.39 42.46 12.51
N GLU A 924 -3.04 42.65 13.65
CA GLU A 924 -3.99 43.73 13.88
C GLU A 924 -3.32 44.81 14.73
N TYR A 925 -3.47 46.09 14.38
CA TYR A 925 -2.92 47.20 15.17
C TYR A 925 -3.76 48.47 15.00
N VAL A 926 -3.61 49.40 15.93
CA VAL A 926 -4.27 50.72 15.90
C VAL A 926 -3.27 51.77 15.47
N THR A 927 -3.56 52.44 14.35
CA THR A 927 -2.75 53.54 13.83
C THR A 927 -2.75 54.73 14.79
N GLN A 928 -1.80 55.66 14.61
CA GLN A 928 -1.78 56.90 15.42
C GLN A 928 -3.06 57.73 15.31
N ASP A 929 -3.78 57.63 14.19
CA ASP A 929 -5.10 58.26 13.98
C ASP A 929 -6.26 57.53 14.68
N GLY A 930 -5.98 56.43 15.40
CA GLY A 930 -6.99 55.63 16.08
C GLY A 930 -7.75 54.66 15.16
N ILE A 931 -7.24 54.38 13.96
CA ILE A 931 -7.85 53.45 13.00
C ILE A 931 -7.30 52.04 13.23
N VAL A 932 -8.19 51.05 13.32
CA VAL A 932 -7.78 49.63 13.35
C VAL A 932 -7.42 49.18 11.93
N LYS A 933 -6.19 48.71 11.73
CA LYS A 933 -5.71 48.08 10.50
C LYS A 933 -5.37 46.61 10.76
N THR A 934 -5.53 45.80 9.72
CA THR A 934 -5.12 44.39 9.71
C THR A 934 -4.22 44.14 8.51
N ILE A 935 -3.04 43.57 8.75
CA ILE A 935 -2.11 43.10 7.73
C ILE A 935 -2.03 41.58 7.84
N THR A 936 -2.05 40.92 6.70
CA THR A 936 -1.89 39.47 6.63
C THR A 936 -0.89 39.12 5.54
N GLY A 937 -0.13 38.06 5.73
CA GLY A 937 0.87 37.63 4.77
C GLY A 937 1.48 36.30 5.16
N TRP A 938 2.54 35.94 4.46
CA TRP A 938 3.31 34.72 4.70
C TRP A 938 4.70 35.08 5.19
N MET A 939 5.23 34.26 6.09
CA MET A 939 6.61 34.28 6.55
C MET A 939 7.18 32.87 6.41
N TYR A 940 8.42 32.76 5.93
CA TYR A 940 9.15 31.50 5.87
C TYR A 940 10.08 31.38 7.08
N ILE A 941 9.99 30.26 7.79
CA ILE A 941 10.96 29.91 8.85
C ILE A 941 11.96 28.93 8.24
N ASN A 942 13.26 29.18 8.43
CA ASN A 942 14.36 28.31 8.02
C ASN A 942 15.42 28.23 9.12
N TYR A 943 16.41 27.33 9.07
CA TYR A 943 17.50 27.26 10.06
C TYR A 943 18.87 27.17 9.40
#